data_AF-A0A2S4HJQ0-F1
#
_entry.id   AF-A0A2S4HJQ0-F1
#
_cell.length_a   1.000
_cell.length_b   1.000
_cell.length_c   1.000
_cell.angle_alpha   90.00
_cell.angle_beta   90.00
_cell.angle_gamma   90.00
#
_symmetry.space_group_name_H-M   'P 1'
#
loop_
_entity.id
_entity.type
_entity.pdbx_description
1 polymer ?
#
loop_
_entity_poly.entity_id
_entity_poly.type
_entity_poly.pdbx_seq_one_letter_code
_entity_poly.pdbx_strand_id
1 'polypeptide(L)'
;MTFFEPQNYLRSLKIMSFAVGVATIAACSGDGNNTSRFRGTEPNSRQFNITESLATVSFAGGSTLNLTESLGSGAFRPLNESNDVFYTVSDRGPTIDCADSQAAIGVANFCGASTGSIFALPSYVPKIVKWQLSGIGTELKLEQVEVINLKGSNGLELNGLPNNFTNALNEKAFDSSGIELQPTANGIDPEAIVKLDNGKYWIAEENGPSLLLVDVDGRVVQRQVPSGAANDLGGSNYTVSDSILPAIFSRRKIGRGIEALALSPDNEYLYFIMQSPLANPNNDTADNSRIVRIGKIQLNADGTPSAMVGEYLYKLDAASNYAIKSTNSGDLESNGDFVPQSEVTINEAIALAEDYLVVVEQARTVSKYFRINLANATNILGSAWDFVGTVPSLEEQENLVDTKFVTKQLGFDSLTTPLPTTITALVKNIEGLALLDSNFAVLLNDNQYGIYGEASIAAVAPIGSYVVQSAAPIEPSLDYADSASYKRSDAIFGSNAATAVATDSATGQMFVVNKQANSVDVWDISTPLTPPSNSSQLNLAAAASNAGVSIGAPKWVTIGGSYVAVAIDNVNPQANGIVALYSLADLSLEATYSVGASPKMLAFDGLSTRIVVANEGVPSNDYSSDPVGSISIIDITNGVDSPTITTIGFNDFNVGAGRAAELPAAVRIFGANNPSVAQDLEPEHLAVSLNNAKVFVTLQENNAVAVIDLDGLSIDRIIALGSKDFGVPGSELDVNDNGIIEIRTWDGVYGLYQPDGIAAYRFGNKNYFVTANEGKVRTNAVFNDAVRARDLDGFGQPEIDVGNPNYFAARDNNQLGRLFASNDAGDTDGDGDIDEISAFGARSFSIWSEEGVLMYDSGSDLAKISQAVVGAGFNDRDQASDDSGAEPKGVALLSSGNRIYAFISLERTGGIAIYDITSPLGVQFVQYVNNRDFANSNQGLGSGDIGADGITAFFLDGSAYLAVANAQTGNVRVIKVDSGVSQ
;
A
#
# COMPACT_ATOMS: atom_id res chain seq x y z
N MET A 1 6.98 31.54 1.76
CA MET A 1 6.73 31.09 3.15
C MET A 1 7.68 31.81 4.10
N THR A 2 7.17 32.80 4.81
CA THR A 2 7.84 33.45 5.95
C THR A 2 7.45 32.72 7.22
N PHE A 3 8.46 32.33 8.01
CA PHE A 3 8.31 31.61 9.28
C PHE A 3 7.47 32.42 10.29
N PHE A 4 6.47 31.78 10.89
CA PHE A 4 5.78 32.31 12.07
C PHE A 4 6.40 31.72 13.34
N GLU A 5 6.88 32.63 14.20
CA GLU A 5 7.20 32.38 15.60
C GLU A 5 5.94 31.99 16.40
N PRO A 6 6.05 31.10 17.41
CA PRO A 6 4.96 30.85 18.34
C PRO A 6 4.93 31.91 19.45
N GLN A 7 3.79 32.59 19.56
CA GLN A 7 3.44 33.50 20.67
C GLN A 7 3.22 32.69 21.96
N ASN A 8 4.03 32.98 22.98
CA ASN A 8 3.92 32.45 24.33
C ASN A 8 2.75 33.10 25.10
N TYR A 9 1.83 32.30 25.64
CA TYR A 9 0.98 32.70 26.76
C TYR A 9 1.60 32.27 28.10
N LEU A 10 1.91 33.28 28.90
CA LEU A 10 2.49 33.23 30.24
C LEU A 10 1.60 32.50 31.27
N ARG A 11 2.21 31.68 32.14
CA ARG A 11 1.96 31.70 33.59
C ARG A 11 3.15 31.17 34.41
N SER A 12 3.98 32.13 34.84
CA SER A 12 4.65 32.23 36.15
C SER A 12 5.53 31.07 36.66
N LEU A 13 6.85 31.19 36.41
CA LEU A 13 7.87 30.70 37.35
C LEU A 13 8.78 31.89 37.78
N LYS A 14 8.92 32.08 39.09
CA LYS A 14 9.80 33.09 39.70
C LYS A 14 11.27 32.64 39.64
N ILE A 15 12.06 33.36 38.85
CA ILE A 15 13.35 34.02 39.16
C ILE A 15 14.22 33.38 40.27
N MET A 16 15.42 32.86 39.89
CA MET A 16 16.77 33.42 40.18
C MET A 16 17.83 32.38 39.75
N SER A 17 18.53 32.55 38.62
CA SER A 17 19.86 33.19 38.48
C SER A 17 21.02 32.46 39.19
N PHE A 18 21.95 31.83 38.47
CA PHE A 18 23.29 32.39 38.18
C PHE A 18 24.23 31.45 37.38
N ALA A 19 24.90 32.08 36.42
CA ALA A 19 26.26 31.91 35.89
C ALA A 19 26.83 30.55 35.45
N VAL A 20 27.18 30.55 34.16
CA VAL A 20 28.25 29.81 33.51
C VAL A 20 29.61 30.05 34.18
N GLY A 21 30.35 28.98 34.44
CA GLY A 21 31.76 29.00 34.81
C GLY A 21 32.45 27.71 34.39
N VAL A 22 33.31 27.79 33.38
CA VAL A 22 34.19 26.71 32.93
C VAL A 22 35.38 26.62 33.89
N ALA A 23 35.66 25.44 34.45
CA ALA A 23 36.98 25.08 34.95
C ALA A 23 37.15 23.55 35.02
N THR A 24 38.12 23.05 34.26
CA THR A 24 38.72 21.73 34.40
C THR A 24 39.62 21.71 35.66
N ILE A 25 39.55 20.66 36.49
CA ILE A 25 40.65 20.09 37.30
C ILE A 25 40.24 18.65 37.69
N ALA A 26 41.13 17.69 37.46
CA ALA A 26 41.09 16.35 38.04
C ALA A 26 41.83 16.32 39.39
N ALA A 27 41.29 15.61 40.39
CA ALA A 27 42.02 14.74 41.33
C ALA A 27 41.16 14.32 42.54
N CYS A 28 41.33 13.06 42.94
CA CYS A 28 40.61 12.32 43.97
C CYS A 28 40.67 12.89 45.40
N SER A 29 39.59 12.71 46.17
CA SER A 29 39.63 12.17 47.54
C SER A 29 38.22 11.75 47.97
N GLY A 30 38.09 10.56 48.57
CA GLY A 30 36.82 10.01 49.03
C GLY A 30 36.38 10.62 50.36
N ASP A 31 35.07 10.60 50.59
CA ASP A 31 34.48 9.86 51.70
C ASP A 31 32.96 9.76 51.51
N GLY A 32 32.43 8.59 51.86
CA GLY A 32 31.11 8.13 51.46
C GLY A 32 29.96 8.90 52.08
N ASN A 33 28.92 9.12 51.27
CA ASN A 33 27.56 8.96 51.75
C ASN A 33 26.64 8.52 50.62
N ASN A 34 25.85 7.51 50.96
CA ASN A 34 24.97 6.73 50.11
C ASN A 34 23.90 7.63 49.46
N THR A 35 24.12 7.98 48.20
CA THR A 35 23.05 8.39 47.29
C THR A 35 23.22 7.56 46.04
N SER A 36 22.19 6.76 45.73
CA SER A 36 22.06 6.03 44.48
C SER A 36 22.22 7.03 43.33
N ARG A 37 23.43 7.12 42.79
CA ARG A 37 23.68 7.83 41.53
C ARG A 37 22.77 7.18 40.49
N PHE A 38 21.90 7.97 39.88
CA PHE A 38 21.26 7.62 38.62
C PHE A 38 22.35 7.07 37.69
N ARG A 39 22.32 5.76 37.42
CA ARG A 39 23.00 5.20 36.24
C ARG A 39 22.11 5.61 35.08
N GLY A 40 22.42 6.73 34.43
CA GLY A 40 21.71 7.12 33.22
C GLY A 40 22.04 6.10 32.13
N THR A 41 21.03 5.47 31.56
CA THR A 41 21.13 4.73 30.30
C THR A 41 20.64 5.68 29.22
N GLU A 42 21.48 5.99 28.23
CA GLU A 42 21.06 6.72 27.03
C GLU A 42 21.07 5.71 25.86
N PRO A 43 19.90 5.19 25.46
CA PRO A 43 19.81 4.28 24.32
C PRO A 43 20.42 4.91 23.08
N ASN A 44 21.19 4.12 22.35
CA ASN A 44 21.72 4.46 21.03
C ASN A 44 21.69 3.22 20.15
N SER A 45 21.74 3.43 18.84
CA SER A 45 21.63 2.35 17.86
C SER A 45 22.78 1.35 17.97
N ARG A 46 22.47 0.13 18.40
CA ARG A 46 23.48 -0.88 18.71
C ARG A 46 22.95 -2.29 18.56
N GLN A 47 23.85 -3.20 18.18
CA GLN A 47 23.58 -4.62 18.05
C GLN A 47 24.39 -5.44 19.07
N PHE A 48 23.77 -6.46 19.63
CA PHE A 48 24.38 -7.43 20.55
C PHE A 48 24.19 -8.84 19.98
N ASN A 49 25.24 -9.66 20.06
CA ASN A 49 25.16 -11.08 19.70
C ASN A 49 25.07 -11.90 20.98
N ILE A 50 24.06 -12.74 21.07
CA ILE A 50 23.89 -13.72 22.14
C ILE A 50 24.58 -15.00 21.66
N THR A 51 25.69 -15.36 22.31
CA THR A 51 26.55 -16.50 21.91
C THR A 51 26.53 -17.62 22.93
N GLU A 52 25.48 -17.72 23.74
CA GLU A 52 25.36 -18.74 24.76
C GLU A 52 25.13 -20.11 24.12
N SER A 53 25.88 -21.12 24.55
CA SER A 53 25.73 -22.48 24.06
C SER A 53 24.61 -23.17 24.83
N LEU A 54 23.66 -23.76 24.10
CA LEU A 54 22.56 -24.52 24.68
C LEU A 54 22.97 -26.00 24.90
N ALA A 55 23.35 -26.70 23.83
CA ALA A 55 23.71 -28.12 23.88
C ALA A 55 24.47 -28.56 22.64
N THR A 56 25.13 -29.72 22.71
CA THR A 56 25.63 -30.45 21.53
C THR A 56 24.81 -31.73 21.39
N VAL A 57 24.13 -31.90 20.27
CA VAL A 57 23.23 -33.05 20.00
C VAL A 57 23.82 -33.91 18.88
N SER A 58 23.92 -35.21 19.12
CA SER A 58 24.29 -36.19 18.09
C SER A 58 23.04 -36.87 17.52
N PHE A 59 23.02 -37.04 16.20
CA PHE A 59 21.92 -37.66 15.47
C PHE A 59 22.27 -39.07 15.00
N ALA A 60 21.26 -39.93 14.87
CA ALA A 60 21.41 -41.22 14.19
C ALA A 60 21.92 -41.00 12.76
N GLY A 61 22.97 -41.72 12.35
CA GLY A 61 23.70 -41.45 11.10
C GLY A 61 25.03 -40.70 11.29
N GLY A 62 25.32 -40.20 12.50
CA GLY A 62 26.66 -39.78 12.92
C GLY A 62 26.95 -38.28 12.81
N SER A 63 25.97 -37.45 12.45
CA SER A 63 26.10 -35.99 12.48
C SER A 63 25.93 -35.44 13.91
N THR A 64 26.43 -34.22 14.13
CA THR A 64 26.33 -33.54 15.42
C THR A 64 26.10 -32.05 15.18
N LEU A 65 25.14 -31.46 15.91
CA LEU A 65 24.85 -30.03 15.92
C LEU A 65 25.26 -29.41 17.24
N ASN A 66 25.86 -28.22 17.16
CA ASN A 66 26.08 -27.35 18.32
C ASN A 66 24.98 -26.31 18.32
N LEU A 67 24.09 -26.41 19.28
CA LEU A 67 22.95 -25.54 19.45
C LEU A 67 23.34 -24.35 20.32
N THR A 68 22.86 -23.18 19.95
CA THR A 68 22.95 -21.94 20.73
C THR A 68 21.59 -21.60 21.32
N GLU A 69 21.57 -20.77 22.37
CA GLU A 69 20.33 -20.27 22.93
C GLU A 69 19.57 -19.41 21.90
N SER A 70 18.26 -19.65 21.78
CA SER A 70 17.30 -18.75 21.12
C SER A 70 16.32 -18.24 22.16
N LEU A 71 16.08 -16.93 22.13
CA LEU A 71 15.14 -16.23 23.01
C LEU A 71 14.24 -15.29 22.17
N GLY A 72 14.18 -15.56 20.87
CA GLY A 72 13.72 -14.65 19.83
C GLY A 72 12.21 -14.55 19.67
N SER A 73 11.45 -15.50 20.20
CA SER A 73 10.03 -15.70 19.85
C SER A 73 9.14 -14.51 20.20
N GLY A 74 9.35 -13.86 21.35
CA GLY A 74 8.63 -12.61 21.64
C GLY A 74 9.32 -11.74 22.68
N ALA A 75 9.01 -10.44 22.67
CA ALA A 75 9.61 -9.48 23.60
C ALA A 75 8.62 -8.44 24.14
N PHE A 76 8.81 -8.03 25.39
CA PHE A 76 7.95 -7.01 25.99
C PHE A 76 8.67 -6.14 27.02
N ARG A 77 8.40 -4.83 26.97
CA ARG A 77 8.86 -3.87 27.97
C ARG A 77 7.69 -3.38 28.83
N PRO A 78 7.63 -3.75 30.12
CA PRO A 78 6.58 -3.25 31.01
C PRO A 78 6.76 -1.77 31.34
N LEU A 79 5.65 -1.03 31.40
CA LEU A 79 5.65 0.42 31.67
C LEU A 79 5.91 0.77 33.14
N ASN A 80 5.65 -0.17 34.06
CA ASN A 80 5.91 -0.02 35.49
C ASN A 80 7.38 -0.30 35.88
N GLU A 81 8.24 -0.68 34.93
CA GLU A 81 9.69 -0.81 35.12
C GLU A 81 10.48 0.23 34.30
N SER A 82 11.78 0.35 34.54
CA SER A 82 12.63 1.29 33.80
C SER A 82 12.71 0.95 32.31
N ASN A 83 12.94 1.96 31.48
CA ASN A 83 12.97 1.84 30.02
C ASN A 83 14.18 1.06 29.48
N ASP A 84 15.09 0.64 30.35
CA ASP A 84 16.23 -0.21 30.06
C ASP A 84 15.95 -1.69 30.34
N VAL A 85 14.75 -2.06 30.79
CA VAL A 85 14.37 -3.44 31.13
C VAL A 85 13.32 -3.97 30.15
N PHE A 86 13.54 -5.18 29.66
CA PHE A 86 12.58 -5.92 28.85
C PHE A 86 12.64 -7.41 29.16
N TYR A 87 11.61 -8.14 28.77
CA TYR A 87 11.47 -9.58 28.95
C TYR A 87 11.36 -10.24 27.59
N THR A 88 11.86 -11.46 27.48
CA THR A 88 11.74 -12.30 26.29
C THR A 88 11.21 -13.69 26.67
N VAL A 89 10.66 -14.40 25.71
CA VAL A 89 10.24 -15.79 25.85
C VAL A 89 10.89 -16.64 24.76
N SER A 90 11.26 -17.88 25.08
CA SER A 90 11.68 -18.86 24.06
C SER A 90 10.51 -19.70 23.58
N ASP A 91 10.55 -20.15 22.33
CA ASP A 91 9.67 -21.16 21.73
C ASP A 91 9.82 -22.58 22.37
N ARG A 92 9.29 -23.59 21.67
CA ARG A 92 9.36 -25.03 21.99
C ARG A 92 10.75 -25.66 22.01
N GLY A 93 11.80 -24.96 21.60
CA GLY A 93 13.16 -25.49 21.53
C GLY A 93 13.61 -25.87 20.11
N PRO A 94 14.83 -26.42 19.98
CA PRO A 94 15.48 -26.68 18.71
C PRO A 94 14.75 -27.77 17.89
N THR A 95 13.98 -27.34 16.89
CA THR A 95 13.23 -28.19 15.97
C THR A 95 13.71 -28.05 14.52
N ILE A 96 13.66 -29.15 13.78
CA ILE A 96 14.03 -29.21 12.35
C ILE A 96 12.85 -29.85 11.61
N ASP A 97 12.35 -29.23 10.54
CA ASP A 97 11.37 -29.89 9.68
C ASP A 97 11.95 -31.21 9.15
N CYS A 98 11.18 -32.30 9.18
CA CYS A 98 11.59 -33.57 8.62
C CYS A 98 12.03 -33.46 7.13
N ALA A 99 11.47 -32.52 6.37
CA ALA A 99 11.87 -32.22 5.00
C ALA A 99 13.29 -31.62 4.90
N ASP A 100 13.72 -30.89 5.94
CA ASP A 100 15.01 -30.20 6.01
C ASP A 100 16.13 -31.05 6.61
N SER A 101 15.86 -32.30 6.97
CA SER A 101 16.83 -33.15 7.67
C SER A 101 18.16 -33.31 6.91
N GLN A 102 18.14 -33.32 5.58
CA GLN A 102 19.38 -33.36 4.79
C GLN A 102 20.19 -32.06 4.90
N ALA A 103 19.52 -30.90 4.89
CA ALA A 103 20.18 -29.61 4.95
C ALA A 103 20.72 -29.32 6.36
N ALA A 104 19.89 -29.59 7.38
CA ALA A 104 20.22 -29.31 8.77
C ALA A 104 21.25 -30.29 9.36
N ILE A 105 21.08 -31.60 9.13
CA ILE A 105 21.90 -32.64 9.81
C ILE A 105 22.63 -33.58 8.84
N GLY A 106 22.57 -33.33 7.52
CA GLY A 106 23.29 -34.14 6.53
C GLY A 106 22.69 -35.53 6.28
N VAL A 107 21.49 -35.82 6.79
CA VAL A 107 20.83 -37.12 6.67
C VAL A 107 19.45 -36.95 6.01
N ALA A 108 19.31 -37.39 4.76
CA ALA A 108 18.04 -37.36 4.04
C ALA A 108 17.02 -38.37 4.60
N ASN A 109 15.74 -38.01 4.53
CA ASN A 109 14.61 -38.84 4.95
C ASN A 109 14.75 -39.37 6.38
N PHE A 110 15.25 -38.52 7.30
CA PHE A 110 15.53 -38.92 8.67
C PHE A 110 14.27 -39.45 9.40
N CYS A 111 13.11 -38.86 9.11
CA CYS A 111 11.80 -39.28 9.63
C CYS A 111 11.09 -40.35 8.78
N GLY A 112 11.81 -40.96 7.81
CA GLY A 112 11.20 -41.84 6.80
C GLY A 112 10.31 -41.07 5.83
N ALA A 113 9.14 -41.63 5.50
CA ALA A 113 8.14 -40.99 4.63
C ALA A 113 7.12 -40.11 5.40
N SER A 114 7.35 -39.90 6.70
CA SER A 114 6.46 -39.07 7.54
C SER A 114 6.79 -37.59 7.38
N THR A 115 5.75 -36.76 7.43
CA THR A 115 5.87 -35.33 7.72
C THR A 115 5.90 -35.11 9.24
N GLY A 116 6.50 -34.01 9.71
CA GLY A 116 6.63 -33.68 11.13
C GLY A 116 7.94 -32.93 11.41
N SER A 117 8.33 -32.87 12.67
CA SER A 117 9.56 -32.20 13.09
C SER A 117 10.45 -33.09 13.95
N ILE A 118 11.76 -32.90 13.79
CA ILE A 118 12.80 -33.50 14.61
C ILE A 118 13.09 -32.56 15.77
N PHE A 119 12.79 -32.99 16.98
CA PHE A 119 13.14 -32.31 18.21
C PHE A 119 14.56 -32.71 18.59
N ALA A 120 15.53 -31.83 18.32
CA ALA A 120 16.94 -32.08 18.63
C ALA A 120 17.15 -32.21 20.15
N LEU A 121 16.37 -31.46 20.94
CA LEU A 121 16.37 -31.53 22.40
C LEU A 121 14.92 -31.64 22.93
N PRO A 122 14.31 -32.85 22.91
CA PRO A 122 12.92 -33.05 23.35
C PRO A 122 12.64 -32.67 24.80
N SER A 123 13.68 -32.60 25.63
CA SER A 123 13.62 -32.18 27.03
C SER A 123 13.81 -30.67 27.22
N TYR A 124 13.81 -29.88 26.16
CA TYR A 124 13.91 -28.42 26.26
C TYR A 124 12.73 -27.86 27.06
N VAL A 125 13.03 -26.91 27.93
CA VAL A 125 12.06 -26.26 28.81
C VAL A 125 11.91 -24.81 28.35
N PRO A 126 10.75 -24.42 27.80
CA PRO A 126 10.49 -23.04 27.46
C PRO A 126 10.61 -22.13 28.68
N LYS A 127 11.17 -20.94 28.50
CA LYS A 127 11.57 -20.05 29.59
C LYS A 127 11.35 -18.57 29.26
N ILE A 128 11.16 -17.78 30.30
CA ILE A 128 11.13 -16.32 30.26
C ILE A 128 12.50 -15.81 30.70
N VAL A 129 13.05 -14.81 30.01
CA VAL A 129 14.32 -14.18 30.38
C VAL A 129 14.12 -12.68 30.58
N LYS A 130 14.64 -12.16 31.70
CA LYS A 130 14.68 -10.74 31.99
C LYS A 130 16.02 -10.16 31.55
N TRP A 131 15.95 -9.08 30.80
CA TRP A 131 17.11 -8.35 30.29
C TRP A 131 17.18 -6.93 30.84
N GLN A 132 18.40 -6.43 31.00
CA GLN A 132 18.65 -5.02 31.31
C GLN A 132 19.75 -4.45 30.41
N LEU A 133 19.48 -3.29 29.82
CA LEU A 133 20.46 -2.45 29.16
C LEU A 133 21.20 -1.60 30.20
N SER A 134 22.52 -1.56 30.13
CA SER A 134 23.34 -0.81 31.08
C SER A 134 24.46 -0.04 30.37
N GLY A 135 24.90 1.09 30.94
CA GLY A 135 25.99 1.90 30.37
C GLY A 135 25.51 3.03 29.45
N ILE A 136 26.47 3.73 28.83
CA ILE A 136 26.24 4.91 27.97
C ILE A 136 27.09 4.86 26.71
N GLY A 137 26.57 5.36 25.59
CA GLY A 137 27.30 5.44 24.33
C GLY A 137 27.89 4.10 23.88
N THR A 138 29.19 4.09 23.58
CA THR A 138 29.95 2.89 23.18
C THR A 138 30.13 1.86 24.30
N GLU A 139 29.73 2.16 25.54
CA GLU A 139 29.75 1.23 26.67
C GLU A 139 28.38 0.59 26.97
N LEU A 140 27.35 0.82 26.15
CA LEU A 140 26.06 0.13 26.27
C LEU A 140 26.26 -1.40 26.25
N LYS A 141 25.65 -2.10 27.20
CA LYS A 141 25.68 -3.56 27.38
C LYS A 141 24.26 -4.10 27.51
N LEU A 142 24.10 -5.36 27.15
CA LEU A 142 22.91 -6.15 27.40
C LEU A 142 23.25 -7.21 28.45
N GLU A 143 22.53 -7.19 29.58
CA GLU A 143 22.77 -8.07 30.73
C GLU A 143 21.55 -8.97 30.98
N GLN A 144 21.79 -10.28 31.05
CA GLN A 144 20.77 -11.24 31.50
C GLN A 144 20.64 -11.13 33.02
N VAL A 145 19.44 -10.77 33.49
CA VAL A 145 19.16 -10.51 34.91
C VAL A 145 18.54 -11.72 35.59
N GLU A 146 17.61 -12.40 34.91
CA GLU A 146 16.82 -13.50 35.48
C GLU A 146 16.37 -14.47 34.39
N VAL A 147 16.28 -15.76 34.72
CA VAL A 147 15.73 -16.82 33.88
C VAL A 147 14.66 -17.57 34.67
N ILE A 148 13.47 -17.69 34.09
CA ILE A 148 12.29 -18.29 34.72
C ILE A 148 11.80 -19.45 33.83
N ASN A 149 12.02 -20.69 34.27
CA ASN A 149 11.54 -21.88 33.56
C ASN A 149 10.03 -22.04 33.73
N LEU A 150 9.32 -22.37 32.64
CA LEU A 150 7.89 -22.63 32.68
C LEU A 150 7.59 -24.02 33.26
N LYS A 151 6.63 -24.08 34.18
CA LYS A 151 6.30 -25.29 34.95
C LYS A 151 4.81 -25.42 35.25
N GLY A 152 4.36 -26.65 35.46
CA GLY A 152 3.00 -26.95 35.89
C GLY A 152 2.74 -26.64 37.37
N SER A 153 1.48 -26.77 37.80
CA SER A 153 1.06 -26.50 39.18
C SER A 153 1.73 -27.40 40.23
N ASN A 154 2.26 -28.55 39.83
CA ASN A 154 3.00 -29.50 40.66
C ASN A 154 4.52 -29.22 40.70
N GLY A 155 4.99 -28.17 40.01
CA GLY A 155 6.40 -27.78 39.93
C GLY A 155 7.24 -28.55 38.90
N LEU A 156 6.65 -29.48 38.14
CA LEU A 156 7.34 -30.13 37.03
C LEU A 156 7.45 -29.17 35.84
N GLU A 157 8.62 -29.12 35.24
CA GLU A 157 8.89 -28.31 34.04
C GLU A 157 8.01 -28.75 32.87
N LEU A 158 7.63 -27.77 32.06
CA LEU A 158 6.96 -28.00 30.77
C LEU A 158 7.98 -28.39 29.70
N ASN A 159 7.51 -28.69 28.51
CA ASN A 159 8.36 -29.01 27.36
C ASN A 159 7.72 -28.51 26.06
N GLY A 160 8.47 -28.62 24.96
CA GLY A 160 8.03 -28.21 23.63
C GLY A 160 7.27 -29.24 22.79
N LEU A 161 7.02 -30.45 23.31
CA LEU A 161 6.43 -31.52 22.48
C LEU A 161 4.99 -31.19 22.07
N PRO A 162 4.52 -31.67 20.90
CA PRO A 162 3.18 -31.34 20.43
C PRO A 162 2.07 -31.86 21.34
N ASN A 163 0.92 -31.19 21.31
CA ASN A 163 -0.32 -31.67 21.92
C ASN A 163 -1.07 -32.61 20.96
N ASN A 164 -2.13 -33.27 21.45
CA ASN A 164 -3.00 -34.13 20.63
C ASN A 164 -4.44 -33.62 20.66
N PHE A 165 -4.81 -32.83 19.66
CA PHE A 165 -6.14 -32.25 19.52
C PHE A 165 -7.07 -33.09 18.65
N THR A 166 -8.32 -33.23 19.06
CA THR A 166 -9.34 -33.99 18.32
C THR A 166 -9.89 -33.20 17.14
N ASN A 167 -9.93 -31.86 17.25
CA ASN A 167 -10.57 -30.96 16.29
C ASN A 167 -9.58 -29.92 15.69
N ALA A 168 -8.28 -30.23 15.71
CA ALA A 168 -7.24 -29.44 15.06
C ALA A 168 -6.20 -30.36 14.40
N LEU A 169 -5.34 -29.80 13.54
CA LEU A 169 -4.25 -30.54 12.93
C LEU A 169 -3.18 -30.86 13.98
N ASN A 170 -2.64 -32.09 13.94
CA ASN A 170 -1.58 -32.54 14.85
C ASN A 170 -0.27 -32.74 14.10
N GLU A 171 0.82 -32.35 14.77
CA GLU A 171 2.18 -32.56 14.32
C GLU A 171 2.74 -33.87 14.86
N LYS A 172 3.57 -34.55 14.06
CA LYS A 172 4.39 -35.68 14.53
C LYS A 172 5.76 -35.16 14.98
N ALA A 173 6.21 -35.63 16.14
CA ALA A 173 7.52 -35.31 16.68
C ALA A 173 8.45 -36.52 16.60
N PHE A 174 9.72 -36.30 16.26
CA PHE A 174 10.77 -37.31 16.24
C PHE A 174 11.94 -36.88 17.13
N ASP A 175 12.61 -37.81 17.80
CA ASP A 175 13.85 -37.51 18.54
C ASP A 175 15.08 -37.52 17.64
N SER A 176 16.25 -37.20 18.20
CA SER A 176 17.53 -37.24 17.49
C SER A 176 17.98 -38.66 17.06
N SER A 177 17.21 -39.70 17.36
CA SER A 177 17.41 -41.06 16.86
C SER A 177 16.43 -41.44 15.74
N GLY A 178 15.53 -40.53 15.34
CA GLY A 178 14.49 -40.76 14.34
C GLY A 178 13.30 -41.56 14.87
N ILE A 179 13.14 -41.66 16.19
CA ILE A 179 12.02 -42.36 16.83
C ILE A 179 10.89 -41.37 17.05
N GLU A 180 9.68 -41.74 16.63
CA GLU A 180 8.47 -40.93 16.84
C GLU A 180 8.15 -40.83 18.35
N LEU A 181 8.03 -39.59 18.82
CA LEU A 181 7.72 -39.22 20.19
C LEU A 181 6.19 -39.14 20.39
N GLN A 182 5.75 -39.43 21.60
CA GLN A 182 4.34 -39.31 21.95
C GLN A 182 4.00 -37.85 22.30
N PRO A 183 2.84 -37.34 21.85
CA PRO A 183 2.38 -36.01 22.23
C PRO A 183 2.07 -35.95 23.73
N THR A 184 2.04 -34.73 24.28
CA THR A 184 1.82 -34.49 25.71
C THR A 184 0.88 -33.31 25.93
N ALA A 185 0.04 -33.39 26.96
CA ALA A 185 -0.86 -32.30 27.34
C ALA A 185 -0.15 -31.10 28.00
N ASN A 186 1.12 -31.25 28.38
CA ASN A 186 1.93 -30.20 29.01
C ASN A 186 2.86 -29.48 28.01
N GLY A 187 2.77 -29.85 26.74
CA GLY A 187 3.55 -29.27 25.66
C GLY A 187 3.06 -27.88 25.31
N ILE A 188 3.98 -26.95 25.09
CA ILE A 188 3.71 -25.56 24.68
C ILE A 188 4.77 -25.09 23.70
N ASP A 189 4.36 -24.16 22.85
CA ASP A 189 5.20 -23.46 21.88
C ASP A 189 4.99 -21.96 22.00
N PRO A 190 5.72 -21.29 22.92
CA PRO A 190 5.49 -19.88 23.21
C PRO A 190 5.97 -18.93 22.11
N GLU A 191 5.09 -18.06 21.63
CA GLU A 191 5.42 -17.10 20.56
C GLU A 191 5.36 -15.64 21.00
N ALA A 192 4.60 -15.29 22.04
CA ALA A 192 4.63 -13.93 22.55
C ALA A 192 4.44 -13.87 24.06
N ILE A 193 4.87 -12.76 24.64
CA ILE A 193 4.82 -12.52 26.08
C ILE A 193 4.39 -11.09 26.38
N VAL A 194 3.54 -10.92 27.39
CA VAL A 194 3.31 -9.63 28.05
C VAL A 194 3.34 -9.80 29.56
N LYS A 195 3.74 -8.76 30.28
CA LYS A 195 3.84 -8.76 31.75
C LYS A 195 2.86 -7.78 32.37
N LEU A 196 2.02 -8.27 33.27
CA LEU A 196 1.06 -7.49 34.03
C LEU A 196 1.72 -6.72 35.19
N ASP A 197 1.06 -5.68 35.65
CA ASP A 197 1.50 -4.85 36.78
C ASP A 197 1.55 -5.62 38.10
N ASN A 198 0.71 -6.64 38.24
CA ASN A 198 0.73 -7.56 39.38
C ASN A 198 1.88 -8.59 39.32
N GLY A 199 2.70 -8.56 38.27
CA GLY A 199 3.88 -9.40 38.07
C GLY A 199 3.64 -10.67 37.25
N LYS A 200 2.39 -11.10 37.04
CA LYS A 200 2.07 -12.26 36.21
C LYS A 200 2.36 -12.01 34.73
N TYR A 201 2.41 -13.09 33.95
CA TYR A 201 2.65 -13.05 32.52
C TYR A 201 1.48 -13.65 31.76
N TRP A 202 1.18 -13.09 30.60
CA TRP A 202 0.44 -13.80 29.55
C TRP A 202 1.42 -14.24 28.47
N ILE A 203 1.24 -15.48 28.02
CA ILE A 203 2.05 -16.08 26.96
C ILE A 203 1.12 -16.60 25.87
N ALA A 204 1.39 -16.26 24.62
CA ALA A 204 0.72 -16.85 23.46
C ALA A 204 1.38 -18.17 23.12
N GLU A 205 0.56 -19.13 22.71
CA GLU A 205 1.03 -20.45 22.37
C GLU A 205 0.45 -20.89 21.04
N GLU A 206 1.34 -21.35 20.16
CA GLU A 206 1.05 -21.52 18.75
C GLU A 206 0.19 -22.75 18.46
N ASN A 207 0.49 -23.89 19.10
CA ASN A 207 -0.03 -25.17 18.67
C ASN A 207 -1.47 -25.44 19.13
N GLY A 208 -1.85 -24.94 20.30
CA GLY A 208 -3.19 -25.00 20.87
C GLY A 208 -4.15 -23.90 20.45
N PRO A 209 -3.84 -23.13 19.40
CA PRO A 209 -3.68 -21.67 19.46
C PRO A 209 -4.31 -21.07 20.72
N SER A 210 -3.50 -20.92 21.77
CA SER A 210 -3.99 -20.74 23.14
C SER A 210 -3.24 -19.65 23.91
N LEU A 211 -3.79 -19.26 25.07
CA LEU A 211 -3.23 -18.21 25.93
C LEU A 211 -2.97 -18.75 27.33
N LEU A 212 -1.75 -18.57 27.84
CA LEU A 212 -1.35 -19.04 29.16
C LEU A 212 -1.18 -17.87 30.12
N LEU A 213 -1.89 -17.92 31.25
CA LEU A 213 -1.63 -17.07 32.40
C LEU A 213 -0.59 -17.76 33.30
N VAL A 214 0.55 -17.11 33.49
CA VAL A 214 1.71 -17.64 34.21
C VAL A 214 2.01 -16.76 35.43
N ASP A 215 2.26 -17.39 36.56
CA ASP A 215 2.63 -16.71 37.81
C ASP A 215 4.09 -16.21 37.77
N VAL A 216 4.46 -15.35 38.73
CA VAL A 216 5.80 -14.70 38.78
C VAL A 216 6.97 -15.68 38.79
N ASP A 217 6.76 -16.92 39.20
CA ASP A 217 7.78 -17.96 39.32
C ASP A 217 7.79 -18.97 38.16
N GLY A 218 7.05 -18.69 37.08
CA GLY A 218 6.94 -19.54 35.89
C GLY A 218 5.85 -20.61 35.97
N ARG A 219 5.05 -20.64 37.04
CA ARG A 219 3.96 -21.62 37.18
C ARG A 219 2.75 -21.25 36.31
N VAL A 220 2.34 -22.13 35.41
CA VAL A 220 1.09 -21.95 34.64
C VAL A 220 -0.11 -22.06 35.58
N VAL A 221 -0.88 -20.97 35.66
CA VAL A 221 -2.10 -20.86 36.46
C VAL A 221 -3.28 -21.41 35.67
N GLN A 222 -3.40 -20.98 34.40
CA GLN A 222 -4.49 -21.34 33.52
C GLN A 222 -4.06 -21.25 32.05
N ARG A 223 -4.55 -22.17 31.21
CA ARG A 223 -4.45 -22.12 29.74
C ARG A 223 -5.86 -21.96 29.15
N GLN A 224 -6.09 -20.92 28.37
CA GLN A 224 -7.32 -20.67 27.62
C GLN A 224 -7.16 -21.21 26.21
N VAL A 225 -7.97 -22.18 25.83
CA VAL A 225 -7.97 -22.82 24.50
C VAL A 225 -9.27 -22.52 23.75
N PRO A 226 -9.32 -22.73 22.42
CA PRO A 226 -10.57 -22.66 21.66
C PRO A 226 -11.65 -23.59 22.23
N SER A 227 -12.90 -23.12 22.22
CA SER A 227 -14.07 -23.87 22.68
C SER A 227 -14.10 -25.30 22.12
N GLY A 228 -14.15 -26.29 23.01
CA GLY A 228 -14.16 -27.71 22.66
C GLY A 228 -12.81 -28.42 22.75
N ALA A 229 -11.70 -27.70 22.96
CA ALA A 229 -10.35 -28.27 23.05
C ALA A 229 -9.89 -28.59 24.49
N ALA A 230 -10.62 -28.18 25.53
CA ALA A 230 -10.16 -28.35 26.91
C ALA A 230 -9.92 -29.82 27.31
N ASN A 231 -10.79 -30.73 26.85
CA ASN A 231 -10.68 -32.16 27.18
C ASN A 231 -9.45 -32.82 26.57
N ASP A 232 -8.98 -32.34 25.42
CA ASP A 232 -7.77 -32.84 24.74
C ASP A 232 -6.51 -32.62 25.61
N LEU A 233 -6.54 -31.61 26.49
CA LEU A 233 -5.49 -31.29 27.45
C LEU A 233 -5.81 -31.73 28.88
N GLY A 234 -6.74 -32.67 29.09
CA GLY A 234 -7.17 -33.12 30.42
C GLY A 234 -6.05 -33.76 31.27
N GLY A 235 -4.92 -34.15 30.67
CA GLY A 235 -3.72 -34.64 31.35
C GLY A 235 -2.70 -33.55 31.74
N SER A 236 -3.04 -32.27 31.52
CA SER A 236 -2.17 -31.15 31.90
C SER A 236 -2.10 -30.99 33.42
N ASN A 237 -0.96 -30.48 33.89
CA ASN A 237 -0.72 -30.21 35.30
C ASN A 237 -1.15 -28.78 35.69
N TYR A 238 -2.09 -28.18 34.97
CA TYR A 238 -2.58 -26.82 35.20
C TYR A 238 -4.05 -26.72 34.78
N THR A 239 -4.72 -25.62 35.13
CA THR A 239 -6.14 -25.45 34.75
C THR A 239 -6.25 -25.20 33.26
N VAL A 240 -7.10 -25.94 32.55
CA VAL A 240 -7.44 -25.66 31.15
C VAL A 240 -8.89 -25.21 31.08
N SER A 241 -9.15 -24.16 30.32
CA SER A 241 -10.46 -23.55 30.13
C SER A 241 -10.68 -23.26 28.66
N ASP A 242 -11.89 -23.45 28.17
CA ASP A 242 -12.27 -23.23 26.78
C ASP A 242 -13.49 -22.30 26.63
N SER A 243 -13.76 -21.51 27.68
CA SER A 243 -14.97 -20.69 27.78
C SER A 243 -14.88 -19.32 27.13
N ILE A 244 -13.69 -18.90 26.69
CA ILE A 244 -13.41 -17.53 26.23
C ILE A 244 -13.19 -17.47 24.72
N LEU A 245 -12.37 -18.37 24.17
CA LEU A 245 -12.00 -18.36 22.76
C LEU A 245 -13.04 -19.13 21.92
N PRO A 246 -13.63 -18.52 20.88
CA PRO A 246 -14.49 -19.21 19.92
C PRO A 246 -13.81 -20.43 19.29
N ALA A 247 -14.60 -21.44 18.93
CA ALA A 247 -14.08 -22.68 18.34
C ALA A 247 -13.37 -22.47 16.99
N ILE A 248 -13.70 -21.39 16.25
CA ILE A 248 -13.11 -21.10 14.94
C ILE A 248 -11.58 -20.98 14.98
N PHE A 249 -11.01 -20.48 16.09
CA PHE A 249 -9.57 -20.34 16.26
C PHE A 249 -8.82 -21.67 16.22
N SER A 250 -9.49 -22.83 16.40
CA SER A 250 -8.85 -24.14 16.22
C SER A 250 -8.48 -24.44 14.76
N ARG A 251 -9.01 -23.67 13.79
CA ARG A 251 -8.74 -23.80 12.36
C ARG A 251 -7.42 -23.13 11.94
N ARG A 252 -6.37 -23.19 12.76
CA ARG A 252 -5.04 -22.74 12.34
C ARG A 252 -4.35 -23.71 11.38
N LYS A 253 -3.29 -23.27 10.68
CA LYS A 253 -2.33 -24.21 10.07
C LYS A 253 -1.40 -24.78 11.16
N ILE A 254 -0.80 -25.94 10.91
CA ILE A 254 0.31 -26.44 11.75
C ILE A 254 1.44 -25.40 11.68
N GLY A 255 2.03 -25.05 12.83
CA GLY A 255 3.05 -24.02 12.89
C GLY A 255 2.58 -22.64 12.45
N ARG A 256 1.27 -22.32 12.61
CA ARG A 256 0.72 -20.96 12.41
C ARG A 256 -0.40 -20.57 13.38
N GLY A 257 -0.08 -20.40 14.65
CA GLY A 257 -1.04 -20.24 15.76
C GLY A 257 -1.38 -18.80 16.16
N ILE A 258 -1.59 -18.57 17.47
CA ILE A 258 -1.55 -17.22 18.02
C ILE A 258 -0.07 -16.85 18.11
N GLU A 259 0.32 -15.83 17.34
CA GLU A 259 1.71 -15.37 17.29
C GLU A 259 1.94 -14.23 18.27
N ALA A 260 1.12 -13.18 18.17
CA ALA A 260 1.43 -11.91 18.79
C ALA A 260 0.50 -11.61 19.98
N LEU A 261 1.06 -10.96 21.01
CA LEU A 261 0.31 -10.44 22.15
C LEU A 261 0.59 -8.97 22.42
N ALA A 262 -0.47 -8.23 22.69
CA ALA A 262 -0.37 -6.87 23.18
C ALA A 262 -1.19 -6.67 24.46
N LEU A 263 -0.70 -5.84 25.38
CA LEU A 263 -1.36 -5.51 26.64
C LEU A 263 -1.64 -4.02 26.71
N SER A 264 -2.90 -3.63 26.92
CA SER A 264 -3.23 -2.21 27.10
C SER A 264 -2.46 -1.63 28.31
N PRO A 265 -2.02 -0.35 28.25
CA PRO A 265 -1.22 0.25 29.33
C PRO A 265 -1.86 0.19 30.72
N ASP A 266 -3.19 0.17 30.80
CA ASP A 266 -3.97 0.06 32.04
C ASP A 266 -4.20 -1.38 32.53
N ASN A 267 -3.71 -2.38 31.80
CA ASN A 267 -3.87 -3.81 32.06
C ASN A 267 -5.33 -4.31 31.99
N GLU A 268 -6.26 -3.54 31.40
CA GLU A 268 -7.66 -3.95 31.28
C GLU A 268 -7.93 -4.87 30.08
N TYR A 269 -7.10 -4.80 29.04
CA TYR A 269 -7.28 -5.57 27.80
C TYR A 269 -6.01 -6.28 27.34
N LEU A 270 -6.17 -7.56 27.01
CA LEU A 270 -5.21 -8.37 26.30
C LEU A 270 -5.67 -8.53 24.85
N TYR A 271 -4.77 -8.28 23.90
CA TYR A 271 -5.01 -8.50 22.48
C TYR A 271 -4.15 -9.67 22.02
N PHE A 272 -4.71 -10.51 21.15
CA PHE A 272 -3.97 -11.59 20.50
C PHE A 272 -4.21 -11.56 19.00
N ILE A 273 -3.22 -11.98 18.21
CA ILE A 273 -3.31 -12.00 16.75
C ILE A 273 -2.87 -13.37 16.24
N MET A 274 -3.65 -13.94 15.32
CA MET A 274 -3.25 -15.16 14.62
C MET A 274 -2.07 -14.86 13.67
N GLN A 275 -1.11 -15.77 13.56
CA GLN A 275 0.06 -15.59 12.70
C GLN A 275 -0.32 -15.44 11.22
N SER A 276 -1.34 -16.20 10.79
CA SER A 276 -1.80 -16.26 9.40
C SER A 276 -3.31 -16.49 9.32
N PRO A 277 -3.93 -16.37 8.12
CA PRO A 277 -5.33 -16.70 7.93
C PRO A 277 -5.68 -18.11 8.40
N LEU A 278 -6.92 -18.28 8.86
CA LEU A 278 -7.37 -19.61 9.30
C LEU A 278 -7.49 -20.57 8.11
N ALA A 279 -7.08 -21.82 8.31
CA ALA A 279 -7.29 -22.94 7.41
C ALA A 279 -8.76 -23.40 7.41
N ASN A 280 -9.65 -22.48 7.02
CA ASN A 280 -11.07 -22.68 6.94
C ASN A 280 -11.56 -22.30 5.52
N PRO A 281 -12.04 -23.25 4.70
CA PRO A 281 -12.21 -24.67 5.03
C PRO A 281 -10.91 -25.50 5.05
N ASN A 282 -9.80 -25.03 4.47
CA ASN A 282 -8.56 -25.80 4.32
C ASN A 282 -7.30 -24.90 4.21
N ASN A 283 -6.11 -25.52 4.11
CA ASN A 283 -4.84 -24.81 4.01
C ASN A 283 -4.69 -24.00 2.72
N ASP A 284 -5.17 -24.52 1.58
CA ASP A 284 -5.07 -23.81 0.29
C ASP A 284 -5.85 -22.49 0.36
N THR A 285 -7.00 -22.46 1.03
CA THR A 285 -7.74 -21.22 1.31
C THR A 285 -6.89 -20.26 2.14
N ALA A 286 -6.28 -20.74 3.23
CA ALA A 286 -5.43 -19.90 4.08
C ALA A 286 -4.22 -19.33 3.33
N ASP A 287 -3.59 -20.14 2.47
CA ASP A 287 -2.39 -19.78 1.72
C ASP A 287 -2.63 -18.66 0.70
N ASN A 288 -3.87 -18.53 0.23
CA ASN A 288 -4.28 -17.49 -0.71
C ASN A 288 -5.01 -16.32 -0.03
N SER A 289 -5.39 -16.46 1.24
CA SER A 289 -6.11 -15.41 1.97
C SER A 289 -5.16 -14.35 2.51
N ARG A 290 -5.71 -13.17 2.78
CA ARG A 290 -5.02 -12.06 3.47
C ARG A 290 -5.71 -11.69 4.77
N ILE A 291 -6.75 -12.42 5.18
CA ILE A 291 -7.57 -12.06 6.32
C ILE A 291 -7.09 -12.78 7.58
N VAL A 292 -6.54 -11.99 8.51
CA VAL A 292 -6.09 -12.42 9.83
C VAL A 292 -7.05 -11.88 10.89
N ARG A 293 -7.22 -12.62 11.99
CA ARG A 293 -8.13 -12.27 13.09
C ARG A 293 -7.36 -11.73 14.30
N ILE A 294 -7.85 -10.62 14.85
CA ILE A 294 -7.38 -10.02 16.11
C ILE A 294 -8.46 -10.21 17.17
N GLY A 295 -8.12 -10.84 18.30
CA GLY A 295 -9.00 -10.94 19.46
C GLY A 295 -8.69 -9.90 20.53
N LYS A 296 -9.74 -9.38 21.19
CA LYS A 296 -9.66 -8.48 22.37
C LYS A 296 -10.32 -9.19 23.56
N ILE A 297 -9.55 -9.41 24.62
CA ILE A 297 -9.99 -10.04 25.87
C ILE A 297 -9.95 -9.00 26.98
N GLN A 298 -11.06 -8.86 27.70
CA GLN A 298 -11.10 -8.08 28.92
C GLN A 298 -10.52 -8.88 30.09
N LEU A 299 -9.66 -8.26 30.88
CA LEU A 299 -9.04 -8.85 32.07
C LEU A 299 -9.72 -8.36 33.36
N ASN A 300 -9.76 -9.23 34.36
CA ASN A 300 -10.07 -8.85 35.73
C ASN A 300 -8.83 -8.22 36.40
N ALA A 301 -9.03 -7.51 37.52
CA ALA A 301 -7.95 -6.85 38.26
C ALA A 301 -6.84 -7.81 38.75
N ASP A 302 -7.13 -9.11 38.88
CA ASP A 302 -6.16 -10.14 39.26
C ASP A 302 -5.41 -10.76 38.06
N GLY A 303 -5.66 -10.26 36.85
CA GLY A 303 -5.08 -10.71 35.58
C GLY A 303 -5.79 -11.89 34.93
N THR A 304 -6.82 -12.47 35.56
CA THR A 304 -7.59 -13.56 34.95
C THR A 304 -8.49 -13.05 33.82
N PRO A 305 -8.76 -13.85 32.78
CA PRO A 305 -9.62 -13.42 31.69
C PRO A 305 -11.08 -13.32 32.16
N SER A 306 -11.78 -12.27 31.73
CA SER A 306 -13.20 -12.04 32.04
C SER A 306 -14.10 -12.51 30.89
N ALA A 307 -13.88 -11.96 29.70
CA ALA A 307 -14.59 -12.30 28.47
C ALA A 307 -13.76 -11.90 27.25
N MET A 308 -13.96 -12.59 26.12
CA MET A 308 -13.60 -12.02 24.82
C MET A 308 -14.65 -10.98 24.48
N VAL A 309 -14.21 -9.74 24.24
CA VAL A 309 -15.09 -8.58 24.03
C VAL A 309 -14.99 -8.03 22.61
N GLY A 310 -14.03 -8.50 21.82
CA GLY A 310 -13.98 -8.18 20.40
C GLY A 310 -13.20 -9.17 19.56
N GLU A 311 -13.59 -9.24 18.30
CA GLU A 311 -12.91 -9.93 17.22
C GLU A 311 -12.91 -9.03 15.99
N TYR A 312 -11.73 -8.77 15.43
CA TYR A 312 -11.55 -7.78 14.37
C TYR A 312 -10.76 -8.37 13.21
N LEU A 313 -11.02 -7.85 12.01
CA LEU A 313 -10.38 -8.31 10.78
C LEU A 313 -9.16 -7.44 10.44
N TYR A 314 -8.01 -8.07 10.33
CA TYR A 314 -6.77 -7.49 9.85
C TYR A 314 -6.48 -8.00 8.44
N LYS A 315 -6.14 -7.10 7.50
CA LYS A 315 -5.77 -7.49 6.13
C LYS A 315 -4.25 -7.40 5.99
N LEU A 316 -3.58 -8.53 5.79
CA LEU A 316 -2.15 -8.59 5.48
C LEU A 316 -1.84 -7.80 4.20
N ASP A 317 -0.63 -7.24 4.10
CA ASP A 317 -0.14 -6.71 2.83
C ASP A 317 -0.03 -7.80 1.77
N ALA A 318 -0.15 -7.40 0.50
CA ALA A 318 0.15 -8.29 -0.61
C ALA A 318 1.65 -8.63 -0.60
N ALA A 319 2.00 -9.88 -0.92
CA ALA A 319 3.41 -10.29 -0.99
C ALA A 319 4.25 -9.43 -1.95
N SER A 320 3.63 -8.90 -3.01
CA SER A 320 4.26 -7.96 -3.95
C SER A 320 4.77 -6.67 -3.29
N ASN A 321 4.23 -6.28 -2.13
CA ASN A 321 4.68 -5.11 -1.40
C ASN A 321 5.96 -5.36 -0.57
N TYR A 322 6.49 -6.58 -0.52
CA TYR A 322 7.70 -6.95 0.21
C TYR A 322 8.94 -7.04 -0.70
N ALA A 323 8.80 -6.69 -1.98
CA ALA A 323 9.91 -6.67 -2.92
C ALA A 323 9.73 -5.61 -4.02
N ILE A 324 10.82 -5.29 -4.70
CA ILE A 324 10.85 -4.46 -5.91
C ILE A 324 11.44 -5.31 -7.03
N LYS A 325 10.56 -5.86 -7.88
CA LYS A 325 10.94 -6.82 -8.94
C LYS A 325 11.98 -6.23 -9.91
N SER A 326 11.79 -4.99 -10.32
CA SER A 326 12.65 -4.27 -11.28
C SER A 326 14.10 -4.06 -10.79
N THR A 327 14.31 -4.02 -9.46
CA THR A 327 15.66 -3.90 -8.87
C THR A 327 16.12 -5.19 -8.21
N ASN A 328 15.37 -6.29 -8.35
CA ASN A 328 15.61 -7.58 -7.71
C ASN A 328 15.94 -7.44 -6.21
N SER A 329 15.14 -6.64 -5.51
CA SER A 329 15.36 -6.27 -4.10
C SER A 329 14.19 -6.69 -3.23
N GLY A 330 14.45 -7.03 -1.97
CA GLY A 330 13.44 -7.58 -1.05
C GLY A 330 13.24 -9.07 -1.22
N ASP A 331 12.06 -9.56 -0.86
CA ASP A 331 11.76 -11.00 -0.85
C ASP A 331 11.16 -11.46 -2.17
N LEU A 332 12.02 -12.06 -2.99
CA LEU A 332 11.68 -12.69 -4.26
C LEU A 332 12.06 -14.17 -4.21
N GLU A 333 11.37 -14.96 -5.01
CA GLU A 333 11.75 -16.31 -5.36
C GLU A 333 13.03 -16.32 -6.21
N SER A 334 13.70 -17.47 -6.25
CA SER A 334 14.94 -17.64 -7.04
C SER A 334 14.79 -17.39 -8.54
N ASN A 335 13.57 -17.47 -9.06
CA ASN A 335 13.21 -17.15 -10.44
C ASN A 335 12.88 -15.66 -10.67
N GLY A 336 12.91 -14.83 -9.61
CA GLY A 336 12.61 -13.41 -9.64
C GLY A 336 11.14 -13.06 -9.42
N ASP A 337 10.26 -14.02 -9.16
CA ASP A 337 8.86 -13.76 -8.83
C ASP A 337 8.69 -13.32 -7.38
N PHE A 338 7.54 -12.71 -7.08
CA PHE A 338 7.18 -12.42 -5.70
C PHE A 338 7.02 -13.72 -4.92
N VAL A 339 7.36 -13.68 -3.63
CA VAL A 339 7.07 -14.80 -2.74
C VAL A 339 5.56 -15.06 -2.65
N PRO A 340 5.12 -16.30 -2.38
CA PRO A 340 3.71 -16.61 -2.18
C PRO A 340 3.08 -15.78 -1.05
N GLN A 341 1.77 -15.51 -1.13
CA GLN A 341 1.05 -14.77 -0.09
C GLN A 341 1.14 -15.44 1.30
N SER A 342 1.23 -16.77 1.33
CA SER A 342 1.41 -17.57 2.54
C SER A 342 2.70 -17.30 3.32
N GLU A 343 3.67 -16.61 2.70
CA GLU A 343 4.94 -16.19 3.34
C GLU A 343 4.78 -14.89 4.13
N VAL A 344 3.70 -14.13 3.93
CA VAL A 344 3.42 -12.90 4.68
C VAL A 344 2.68 -13.26 5.97
N THR A 345 3.31 -13.03 7.12
CA THR A 345 2.78 -13.40 8.44
C THR A 345 2.78 -12.22 9.41
N ILE A 346 1.99 -12.33 10.46
CA ILE A 346 2.15 -11.53 11.69
C ILE A 346 3.27 -12.15 12.51
N ASN A 347 4.14 -11.34 13.10
CA ASN A 347 5.23 -11.81 13.96
C ASN A 347 5.12 -11.27 15.38
N GLU A 348 4.66 -10.03 15.56
CA GLU A 348 4.67 -9.39 16.88
C GLU A 348 3.68 -8.24 16.98
N ALA A 349 3.28 -7.87 18.20
CA ALA A 349 2.42 -6.72 18.45
C ALA A 349 2.70 -6.03 19.78
N ILE A 350 2.46 -4.72 19.84
CA ILE A 350 2.46 -3.94 21.09
C ILE A 350 1.26 -3.01 21.14
N ALA A 351 0.71 -2.74 22.32
CA ALA A 351 -0.34 -1.73 22.48
C ALA A 351 0.27 -0.43 22.99
N LEU A 352 -0.05 0.67 22.32
CA LEU A 352 0.35 2.03 22.70
C LEU A 352 -0.71 2.71 23.56
N ALA A 353 -1.97 2.35 23.35
CA ALA A 353 -3.14 2.73 24.15
C ALA A 353 -4.21 1.64 24.04
N GLU A 354 -5.38 1.84 24.63
CA GLU A 354 -6.54 0.99 24.33
C GLU A 354 -6.84 1.06 22.82
N ASP A 355 -7.02 -0.11 22.20
CA ASP A 355 -7.32 -0.32 20.77
C ASP A 355 -6.31 0.24 19.75
N TYR A 356 -5.26 0.94 20.20
CA TYR A 356 -4.17 1.41 19.36
C TYR A 356 -2.93 0.52 19.52
N LEU A 357 -2.67 -0.30 18.50
CA LEU A 357 -1.57 -1.25 18.48
C LEU A 357 -0.55 -0.90 17.39
N VAL A 358 0.66 -1.42 17.55
CA VAL A 358 1.63 -1.63 16.47
C VAL A 358 1.69 -3.13 16.20
N VAL A 359 1.59 -3.53 14.95
CA VAL A 359 1.64 -4.91 14.48
C VAL A 359 2.81 -5.04 13.51
N VAL A 360 3.60 -6.09 13.67
CA VAL A 360 4.71 -6.42 12.79
C VAL A 360 4.24 -7.47 11.80
N GLU A 361 4.25 -7.10 10.52
CA GLU A 361 4.15 -8.06 9.42
C GLU A 361 5.54 -8.35 8.87
N GLN A 362 5.78 -9.57 8.41
CA GLN A 362 7.02 -9.95 7.76
C GLN A 362 6.73 -10.90 6.59
N ALA A 363 7.52 -10.78 5.54
CA ALA A 363 7.70 -11.84 4.56
C ALA A 363 9.19 -12.18 4.58
N ARG A 364 9.59 -13.41 4.91
CA ARG A 364 10.99 -13.87 5.00
C ARG A 364 11.96 -12.88 5.68
N THR A 365 12.49 -11.90 4.96
CA THR A 365 13.51 -10.96 5.44
C THR A 365 13.03 -9.51 5.59
N VAL A 366 11.98 -9.11 4.86
CA VAL A 366 11.42 -7.75 4.91
C VAL A 366 10.31 -7.68 5.96
N SER A 367 10.45 -6.75 6.89
CA SER A 367 9.48 -6.50 7.97
C SER A 367 8.88 -5.10 7.86
N LYS A 368 7.58 -5.02 8.13
CA LYS A 368 6.78 -3.81 8.16
C LYS A 368 6.06 -3.65 9.49
N TYR A 369 6.05 -2.43 10.00
CA TYR A 369 5.50 -2.10 11.31
C TYR A 369 4.29 -1.21 11.09
N PHE A 370 3.10 -1.78 11.24
CA PHE A 370 1.84 -1.10 11.04
C PHE A 370 1.27 -0.60 12.36
N ARG A 371 0.95 0.67 12.42
CA ARG A 371 0.07 1.22 13.45
C ARG A 371 -1.36 0.87 13.07
N ILE A 372 -2.17 0.41 14.03
CA ILE A 372 -3.55 0.02 13.81
C ILE A 372 -4.50 0.58 14.85
N ASN A 373 -5.77 0.76 14.49
CA ASN A 373 -6.81 1.18 15.44
C ASN A 373 -8.05 0.28 15.34
N LEU A 374 -8.34 -0.46 16.42
CA LEU A 374 -9.49 -1.36 16.48
C LEU A 374 -10.81 -0.63 16.71
N ALA A 375 -10.79 0.58 17.30
CA ALA A 375 -11.99 1.32 17.68
C ALA A 375 -12.86 1.73 16.46
N ASN A 376 -12.26 1.80 15.28
CA ASN A 376 -12.93 2.15 14.02
C ASN A 376 -13.28 0.93 13.15
N ALA A 377 -13.00 -0.28 13.62
CA ALA A 377 -13.24 -1.52 12.90
C ALA A 377 -14.57 -2.16 13.32
N THR A 378 -15.13 -3.01 12.45
CA THR A 378 -16.30 -3.80 12.81
C THR A 378 -15.89 -4.94 13.75
N ASN A 379 -16.47 -4.99 14.94
CA ASN A 379 -16.37 -6.14 15.83
C ASN A 379 -17.27 -7.27 15.31
N ILE A 380 -16.67 -8.37 14.86
CA ILE A 380 -17.39 -9.52 14.28
C ILE A 380 -17.67 -10.64 15.28
N LEU A 381 -17.31 -10.47 16.55
CA LEU A 381 -17.49 -11.49 17.58
C LEU A 381 -18.95 -11.90 17.71
N GLY A 382 -19.21 -13.20 17.66
CA GLY A 382 -20.54 -13.80 17.72
C GLY A 382 -21.33 -13.71 16.41
N SER A 383 -20.72 -13.24 15.32
CA SER A 383 -21.33 -13.22 14.00
C SER A 383 -21.29 -14.61 13.33
N ALA A 384 -21.80 -14.71 12.09
CA ALA A 384 -21.69 -15.94 11.30
C ALA A 384 -20.23 -16.33 11.00
N TRP A 385 -19.28 -15.38 11.07
CA TRP A 385 -17.87 -15.64 10.78
C TRP A 385 -17.15 -16.49 11.84
N ASP A 386 -17.76 -16.67 13.01
CA ASP A 386 -17.24 -17.55 14.08
C ASP A 386 -17.71 -19.00 13.92
N PHE A 387 -18.61 -19.26 12.97
CA PHE A 387 -19.11 -20.58 12.69
C PHE A 387 -18.27 -21.27 11.62
N VAL A 388 -17.63 -22.38 12.00
CA VAL A 388 -16.76 -23.19 11.13
C VAL A 388 -17.46 -23.67 9.85
N GLY A 389 -18.78 -23.84 9.85
CA GLY A 389 -19.54 -24.31 8.68
C GLY A 389 -20.06 -23.19 7.77
N THR A 390 -19.63 -21.94 7.95
CA THR A 390 -20.03 -20.82 7.09
C THR A 390 -19.43 -20.99 5.69
N VAL A 391 -20.28 -20.86 4.66
CA VAL A 391 -19.91 -21.04 3.25
C VAL A 391 -20.52 -19.91 2.40
N PRO A 392 -19.71 -19.18 1.60
CA PRO A 392 -18.25 -19.21 1.64
C PRO A 392 -17.73 -18.75 3.01
N SER A 393 -16.60 -19.30 3.43
CA SER A 393 -15.91 -18.92 4.66
C SER A 393 -15.39 -17.49 4.58
N LEU A 394 -15.00 -16.93 5.73
CA LEU A 394 -14.41 -15.60 5.79
C LEU A 394 -13.10 -15.57 5.00
N GLU A 395 -12.29 -16.62 5.12
CA GLU A 395 -10.95 -16.70 4.54
C GLU A 395 -11.00 -16.87 3.01
N GLU A 396 -12.14 -17.29 2.45
CA GLU A 396 -12.45 -17.26 1.01
C GLU A 396 -12.89 -15.87 0.50
N GLN A 397 -13.08 -14.87 1.38
CA GLN A 397 -13.44 -13.51 0.97
C GLN A 397 -12.17 -12.67 0.73
N GLU A 398 -12.25 -11.75 -0.23
CA GLU A 398 -11.21 -10.72 -0.41
C GLU A 398 -11.60 -9.36 0.18
N ASN A 399 -12.88 -9.02 0.13
CA ASN A 399 -13.46 -7.77 0.64
C ASN A 399 -14.88 -8.04 1.20
N LEU A 400 -15.32 -7.22 2.15
CA LEU A 400 -16.63 -7.32 2.77
C LEU A 400 -17.35 -5.96 2.71
N VAL A 401 -18.60 -5.96 2.26
CA VAL A 401 -19.38 -4.72 2.06
C VAL A 401 -19.77 -4.08 3.39
N ASP A 402 -20.18 -4.88 4.38
CA ASP A 402 -20.71 -4.39 5.67
C ASP A 402 -19.75 -4.63 6.85
N THR A 403 -18.49 -5.00 6.58
CA THR A 403 -17.52 -5.29 7.63
C THR A 403 -16.24 -4.50 7.36
N LYS A 404 -16.02 -3.49 8.19
CA LYS A 404 -14.85 -2.65 8.11
C LYS A 404 -13.67 -3.36 8.75
N PHE A 405 -12.62 -3.58 7.95
CA PHE A 405 -11.32 -4.03 8.42
C PHE A 405 -10.69 -3.00 9.36
N VAL A 406 -9.74 -3.46 10.17
CA VAL A 406 -8.91 -2.61 10.99
C VAL A 406 -8.14 -1.62 10.12
N THR A 407 -8.30 -0.34 10.43
CA THR A 407 -7.50 0.71 9.81
C THR A 407 -6.05 0.53 10.18
N LYS A 408 -5.18 0.34 9.17
CA LYS A 408 -3.74 0.22 9.34
C LYS A 408 -2.97 1.36 8.66
N GLN A 409 -1.80 1.67 9.20
CA GLN A 409 -0.90 2.70 8.69
C GLN A 409 0.54 2.24 8.83
N LEU A 410 1.29 2.23 7.73
CA LEU A 410 2.72 1.90 7.77
C LEU A 410 3.47 2.95 8.60
N GLY A 411 4.14 2.48 9.65
CA GLY A 411 5.09 3.26 10.45
C GLY A 411 6.51 3.12 9.91
N PHE A 412 7.00 1.89 9.81
CA PHE A 412 8.36 1.58 9.37
C PHE A 412 8.36 0.43 8.36
N ASP A 413 9.20 0.52 7.34
CA ASP A 413 9.43 -0.52 6.32
C ASP A 413 10.93 -0.76 6.18
N SER A 414 11.37 -1.99 6.46
CA SER A 414 12.79 -2.36 6.44
C SER A 414 13.39 -2.38 5.04
N LEU A 415 12.58 -2.47 3.98
CA LEU A 415 13.06 -2.50 2.60
C LEU A 415 13.51 -1.12 2.12
N THR A 416 12.77 -0.08 2.50
CA THR A 416 13.01 1.29 2.01
C THR A 416 13.55 2.27 3.05
N THR A 417 13.41 1.95 4.33
CA THR A 417 13.84 2.83 5.42
C THR A 417 15.24 2.42 5.89
N PRO A 418 16.28 3.22 5.65
CA PRO A 418 17.64 2.86 6.05
C PRO A 418 17.76 2.86 7.58
N LEU A 419 18.30 1.78 8.14
CA LEU A 419 18.75 1.74 9.52
C LEU A 419 20.19 2.27 9.67
N PRO A 420 20.58 2.72 10.88
CA PRO A 420 21.96 3.08 11.17
C PRO A 420 22.91 1.94 10.83
N THR A 421 24.08 2.26 10.28
CA THR A 421 25.09 1.27 9.83
C THR A 421 25.66 0.38 10.95
N THR A 422 25.38 0.71 12.23
CA THR A 422 25.72 -0.11 13.40
C THR A 422 24.77 -1.26 13.65
N ILE A 423 23.64 -1.29 12.94
CA ILE A 423 22.66 -2.37 12.94
C ILE A 423 22.76 -3.00 11.56
N THR A 424 23.11 -4.29 11.49
CA THR A 424 23.05 -5.00 10.22
C THR A 424 21.62 -4.99 9.71
N ALA A 425 21.42 -5.15 8.39
CA ALA A 425 20.06 -5.32 7.84
C ALA A 425 19.29 -6.29 8.75
N LEU A 426 18.07 -5.87 9.11
CA LEU A 426 17.21 -6.62 10.03
C LEU A 426 17.29 -8.09 9.67
N VAL A 427 17.79 -8.87 10.64
CA VAL A 427 18.10 -10.30 10.45
C VAL A 427 16.82 -11.00 10.03
N LYS A 428 16.94 -12.13 9.32
CA LYS A 428 15.80 -13.01 9.07
C LYS A 428 15.08 -13.31 10.39
N ASN A 429 13.76 -13.51 10.33
CA ASN A 429 12.94 -13.97 11.46
C ASN A 429 12.95 -13.01 12.65
N ILE A 430 12.67 -11.71 12.43
CA ILE A 430 12.32 -10.84 13.57
C ILE A 430 11.04 -11.36 14.20
N GLU A 431 11.11 -11.64 15.50
CA GLU A 431 10.01 -12.21 16.27
C GLU A 431 9.76 -11.42 17.56
N GLY A 432 10.79 -10.81 18.17
CA GLY A 432 10.62 -9.97 19.36
C GLY A 432 10.67 -8.46 19.10
N LEU A 433 9.70 -7.71 19.63
CA LEU A 433 9.68 -6.23 19.64
C LEU A 433 9.38 -5.67 21.04
N ALA A 434 10.37 -5.04 21.67
CA ALA A 434 10.17 -4.32 22.92
C ALA A 434 10.41 -2.80 22.76
N LEU A 435 9.36 -2.00 22.87
CA LEU A 435 9.46 -0.53 22.77
C LEU A 435 10.07 0.07 24.04
N LEU A 436 11.32 0.52 23.96
CA LEU A 436 12.04 1.11 25.09
C LEU A 436 11.53 2.51 25.41
N ASP A 437 11.38 3.37 24.41
CA ASP A 437 10.84 4.72 24.53
C ASP A 437 10.27 5.23 23.20
N SER A 438 9.94 6.51 23.11
CA SER A 438 9.39 7.12 21.89
C SER A 438 10.34 7.13 20.69
N ASN A 439 11.62 6.79 20.88
CA ASN A 439 12.64 6.82 19.85
C ASN A 439 13.19 5.42 19.56
N PHE A 440 13.37 4.58 20.58
CA PHE A 440 14.06 3.30 20.46
C PHE A 440 13.20 2.09 20.82
N ALA A 441 13.44 0.99 20.09
CA ALA A 441 12.93 -0.33 20.42
C ALA A 441 14.06 -1.37 20.35
N VAL A 442 13.90 -2.48 21.07
CA VAL A 442 14.71 -3.69 20.90
C VAL A 442 14.02 -4.61 19.91
N LEU A 443 14.78 -5.08 18.93
CA LEU A 443 14.40 -6.07 17.95
C LEU A 443 15.21 -7.34 18.21
N LEU A 444 14.53 -8.49 18.22
CA LEU A 444 15.15 -9.80 18.38
C LEU A 444 14.83 -10.65 17.16
N ASN A 445 15.79 -11.45 16.73
CA ASN A 445 15.52 -12.53 15.80
C ASN A 445 15.41 -13.87 16.53
N ASP A 446 14.60 -14.77 15.98
CA ASP A 446 14.80 -16.19 16.19
C ASP A 446 15.94 -16.68 15.29
N ASN A 447 16.95 -17.25 15.92
CA ASN A 447 18.10 -17.83 15.23
C ASN A 447 17.97 -19.35 15.08
N GLN A 448 16.79 -19.91 15.36
CA GLN A 448 16.49 -21.33 15.26
C GLN A 448 17.53 -22.18 16.00
N TYR A 449 17.93 -21.71 17.20
CA TYR A 449 18.96 -22.33 18.03
C TYR A 449 20.30 -22.60 17.34
N GLY A 450 20.61 -21.83 16.29
CA GLY A 450 21.86 -21.95 15.52
C GLY A 450 21.90 -23.17 14.60
N ILE A 451 20.78 -23.86 14.37
CA ILE A 451 20.69 -25.05 13.50
C ILE A 451 21.26 -24.77 12.11
N TYR A 452 20.94 -23.59 11.56
CA TYR A 452 21.37 -23.16 10.23
C TYR A 452 22.55 -22.16 10.28
N GLY A 453 23.22 -22.03 11.42
CA GLY A 453 24.40 -21.18 11.61
C GLY A 453 24.09 -19.71 11.88
N GLU A 454 22.83 -19.38 12.17
CA GLU A 454 22.39 -18.02 12.50
C GLU A 454 22.75 -17.64 13.94
N ALA A 455 23.14 -16.38 14.15
CA ALA A 455 23.40 -15.83 15.47
C ALA A 455 22.11 -15.26 16.07
N SER A 456 21.90 -15.46 17.37
CA SER A 456 20.86 -14.73 18.11
C SER A 456 21.32 -13.29 18.33
N ILE A 457 20.48 -12.34 17.93
CA ILE A 457 20.79 -10.92 17.86
C ILE A 457 19.72 -10.12 18.61
N ALA A 458 20.19 -9.16 19.41
CA ALA A 458 19.36 -8.09 19.95
C ALA A 458 19.83 -6.74 19.40
N ALA A 459 18.95 -6.05 18.68
CA ALA A 459 19.23 -4.75 18.07
C ALA A 459 18.40 -3.65 18.71
N VAL A 460 19.05 -2.67 19.34
CA VAL A 460 18.44 -1.41 19.76
C VAL A 460 18.35 -0.51 18.54
N ALA A 461 17.17 -0.33 17.98
CA ALA A 461 16.94 0.39 16.73
C ALA A 461 16.11 1.67 16.96
N PRO A 462 16.34 2.76 16.20
CA PRO A 462 15.62 4.02 16.37
C PRO A 462 14.21 3.99 15.74
N ILE A 463 13.55 2.82 15.74
CA ILE A 463 12.27 2.61 15.07
C ILE A 463 11.09 3.16 15.86
N GLY A 464 11.25 3.42 17.17
CA GLY A 464 10.21 3.96 18.05
C GLY A 464 9.63 5.27 17.50
N SER A 465 10.49 6.12 16.92
CA SER A 465 10.08 7.41 16.33
C SER A 465 9.13 7.28 15.13
N TYR A 466 9.09 6.11 14.48
CA TYR A 466 8.22 5.83 13.33
C TYR A 466 6.87 5.22 13.74
N VAL A 467 6.84 4.52 14.87
CA VAL A 467 5.66 3.76 15.32
C VAL A 467 4.94 4.38 16.52
N VAL A 468 5.62 5.24 17.29
CA VAL A 468 5.04 6.01 18.40
C VAL A 468 4.64 7.39 17.89
N GLN A 469 3.38 7.55 17.51
CA GLN A 469 2.78 8.85 17.21
C GLN A 469 1.62 9.13 18.16
N SER A 470 1.33 10.42 18.39
CA SER A 470 0.31 10.85 19.37
C SER A 470 -1.12 10.60 18.92
N ALA A 471 -1.35 10.24 17.65
CA ALA A 471 -2.67 9.99 17.09
C ALA A 471 -2.76 8.57 16.53
N ALA A 472 -3.85 7.88 16.85
CA ALA A 472 -4.19 6.61 16.24
C ALA A 472 -4.39 6.79 14.72
N PRO A 473 -4.16 5.74 13.92
CA PRO A 473 -4.49 5.75 12.51
C PRO A 473 -5.93 6.20 12.24
N ILE A 474 -6.07 7.16 11.32
CA ILE A 474 -7.34 7.72 10.86
C ILE A 474 -7.37 7.58 9.33
N GLU A 475 -8.53 7.21 8.79
CA GLU A 475 -8.78 7.10 7.35
C GLU A 475 -9.70 8.22 6.89
N PRO A 476 -9.42 8.84 5.73
CA PRO A 476 -10.40 9.68 5.09
C PRO A 476 -11.59 8.84 4.67
N SER A 477 -12.77 9.43 4.72
CA SER A 477 -13.95 8.83 4.11
C SER A 477 -14.70 9.83 3.25
N LEU A 478 -15.38 9.29 2.26
CA LEU A 478 -16.35 9.98 1.43
C LEU A 478 -17.74 9.44 1.73
N ASP A 479 -18.70 10.35 1.83
CA ASP A 479 -20.12 10.02 1.88
C ASP A 479 -20.87 10.90 0.88
N TYR A 480 -21.66 10.26 0.00
CA TYR A 480 -22.51 11.00 -0.94
C TYR A 480 -23.62 11.79 -0.25
N ALA A 481 -23.99 11.44 0.99
CA ALA A 481 -24.88 12.26 1.82
C ALA A 481 -24.27 13.65 2.09
N ASP A 482 -22.95 13.74 2.18
CA ASP A 482 -22.18 14.98 2.33
C ASP A 482 -21.62 15.47 0.98
N SER A 483 -22.45 15.42 -0.06
CA SER A 483 -22.09 15.85 -1.42
C SER A 483 -23.14 16.74 -2.08
N ALA A 484 -22.73 17.45 -3.13
CA ALA A 484 -23.59 18.23 -3.99
C ALA A 484 -23.22 18.10 -5.47
N SER A 485 -24.21 18.27 -6.36
CA SER A 485 -24.02 18.19 -7.82
C SER A 485 -24.19 19.57 -8.43
N TYR A 486 -23.11 20.12 -8.98
CA TYR A 486 -23.09 21.35 -9.75
C TYR A 486 -23.35 21.01 -11.21
N LYS A 487 -24.50 21.44 -11.73
CA LYS A 487 -24.93 21.09 -13.09
C LYS A 487 -25.72 22.24 -13.70
N ARG A 488 -25.50 22.50 -14.98
CA ARG A 488 -26.33 23.44 -15.74
C ARG A 488 -27.69 22.82 -16.06
N SER A 489 -28.73 23.65 -16.13
CA SER A 489 -30.08 23.18 -16.50
C SER A 489 -30.18 22.69 -17.95
N ASP A 490 -29.25 23.08 -18.82
CA ASP A 490 -29.18 22.74 -20.24
C ASP A 490 -28.11 21.68 -20.55
N ALA A 491 -27.57 20.99 -19.54
CA ALA A 491 -26.66 19.86 -19.76
C ALA A 491 -27.36 18.76 -20.60
N ILE A 492 -26.63 18.19 -21.55
CA ILE A 492 -27.07 17.09 -22.41
C ILE A 492 -26.22 15.87 -22.07
N PHE A 493 -26.83 14.69 -22.01
CA PHE A 493 -26.09 13.47 -21.75
C PHE A 493 -25.12 13.17 -22.90
N GLY A 494 -23.87 12.82 -22.59
CA GLY A 494 -22.82 12.48 -23.55
C GLY A 494 -22.26 13.66 -24.36
N SER A 495 -22.55 14.90 -23.97
CA SER A 495 -22.07 16.10 -24.68
C SER A 495 -20.77 16.67 -24.12
N ASN A 496 -20.17 16.04 -23.09
CA ASN A 496 -18.95 16.49 -22.44
C ASN A 496 -19.07 17.90 -21.82
N ALA A 497 -20.17 18.14 -21.09
CA ALA A 497 -20.44 19.45 -20.49
C ALA A 497 -19.60 19.76 -19.23
N ALA A 498 -18.84 18.79 -18.71
CA ALA A 498 -17.89 18.97 -17.61
C ALA A 498 -16.71 18.00 -17.76
N THR A 499 -15.57 18.46 -18.29
CA THR A 499 -14.40 17.58 -18.55
C THR A 499 -13.17 17.91 -17.70
N ALA A 500 -12.98 19.16 -17.32
CA ALA A 500 -11.89 19.56 -16.43
C ALA A 500 -12.42 20.51 -15.36
N VAL A 501 -11.81 20.48 -14.17
CA VAL A 501 -12.23 21.28 -13.02
C VAL A 501 -11.02 21.84 -12.28
N ALA A 502 -11.10 23.12 -11.91
CA ALA A 502 -10.16 23.78 -11.00
C ALA A 502 -10.95 24.57 -9.96
N THR A 503 -10.41 24.69 -8.75
CA THR A 503 -11.07 25.41 -7.65
C THR A 503 -10.10 26.40 -7.00
N ASP A 504 -10.61 27.57 -6.66
CA ASP A 504 -9.91 28.55 -5.83
C ASP A 504 -10.66 28.70 -4.51
N SER A 505 -10.01 28.25 -3.45
CA SER A 505 -10.59 28.31 -2.11
C SER A 505 -10.58 29.72 -1.51
N ALA A 506 -9.74 30.62 -2.01
CA ALA A 506 -9.65 31.99 -1.50
C ALA A 506 -10.83 32.85 -1.95
N THR A 507 -11.25 32.72 -3.20
CA THR A 507 -12.41 33.43 -3.77
C THR A 507 -13.70 32.62 -3.69
N GLY A 508 -13.63 31.34 -3.35
CA GLY A 508 -14.79 30.44 -3.34
C GLY A 508 -15.32 30.20 -4.75
N GLN A 509 -14.44 30.03 -5.74
CA GLN A 509 -14.81 29.83 -7.14
C GLN A 509 -14.38 28.47 -7.66
N MET A 510 -15.21 27.87 -8.52
CA MET A 510 -14.91 26.63 -9.24
C MET A 510 -15.08 26.85 -10.74
N PHE A 511 -14.05 26.52 -11.51
CA PHE A 511 -13.97 26.66 -12.95
C PHE A 511 -14.13 25.30 -13.61
N VAL A 512 -15.02 25.19 -14.59
CA VAL A 512 -15.39 23.93 -15.23
C VAL A 512 -15.31 24.08 -16.74
N VAL A 513 -14.48 23.27 -17.40
CA VAL A 513 -14.42 23.21 -18.85
C VAL A 513 -15.66 22.50 -19.38
N ASN A 514 -16.42 23.21 -20.22
CA ASN A 514 -17.66 22.76 -20.81
C ASN A 514 -17.52 22.72 -22.33
N LYS A 515 -17.29 21.52 -22.89
CA LYS A 515 -17.14 21.32 -24.34
C LYS A 515 -18.47 21.43 -25.08
N GLN A 516 -19.60 21.10 -24.45
CA GLN A 516 -20.92 21.30 -25.03
C GLN A 516 -21.15 22.76 -25.44
N ALA A 517 -20.76 23.70 -24.58
CA ALA A 517 -20.97 25.13 -24.78
C ALA A 517 -19.72 25.88 -25.32
N ASN A 518 -18.60 25.19 -25.53
CA ASN A 518 -17.29 25.80 -25.82
C ASN A 518 -16.95 26.95 -24.84
N SER A 519 -17.08 26.69 -23.54
CA SER A 519 -16.93 27.70 -22.50
C SER A 519 -16.23 27.16 -21.26
N VAL A 520 -15.82 28.07 -20.37
CA VAL A 520 -15.43 27.72 -19.00
C VAL A 520 -16.47 28.32 -18.07
N ASP A 521 -17.28 27.46 -17.45
CA ASP A 521 -18.28 27.86 -16.46
C ASP A 521 -17.61 28.19 -15.13
N VAL A 522 -18.10 29.20 -14.42
CA VAL A 522 -17.59 29.64 -13.11
C VAL A 522 -18.72 29.55 -12.09
N TRP A 523 -18.57 28.66 -11.13
CA TRP A 523 -19.51 28.37 -10.05
C TRP A 523 -19.02 28.99 -8.74
N ASP A 524 -19.94 29.55 -7.95
CA ASP A 524 -19.69 29.92 -6.55
C ASP A 524 -19.77 28.66 -5.70
N ILE A 525 -18.68 28.38 -4.98
CA ILE A 525 -18.52 27.26 -4.05
C ILE A 525 -18.26 27.73 -2.62
N SER A 526 -18.56 28.99 -2.28
CA SER A 526 -18.48 29.50 -0.90
C SER A 526 -19.32 28.69 0.10
N THR A 527 -20.35 28.00 -0.40
CA THR A 527 -21.09 26.95 0.32
C THR A 527 -21.05 25.65 -0.49
N PRO A 528 -19.96 24.84 -0.39
CA PRO A 528 -19.67 23.77 -1.35
C PRO A 528 -20.78 22.74 -1.52
N LEU A 529 -21.57 22.49 -0.47
CA LEU A 529 -22.66 21.53 -0.47
C LEU A 529 -24.04 22.15 -0.79
N THR A 530 -24.10 23.41 -1.21
CA THR A 530 -25.34 24.10 -1.59
C THR A 530 -25.13 24.85 -2.92
N PRO A 531 -25.20 24.15 -4.06
CA PRO A 531 -24.92 24.73 -5.36
C PRO A 531 -25.86 25.90 -5.70
N PRO A 532 -25.37 27.01 -6.28
CA PRO A 532 -26.22 28.06 -6.80
C PRO A 532 -26.99 27.55 -8.03
N SER A 533 -28.09 28.24 -8.38
CA SER A 533 -28.94 27.83 -9.51
C SER A 533 -28.31 28.11 -10.89
N ASN A 534 -27.29 28.96 -10.96
CA ASN A 534 -26.65 29.38 -12.21
C ASN A 534 -25.14 29.54 -12.02
N SER A 535 -24.38 29.31 -13.09
CA SER A 535 -22.97 29.68 -13.21
C SER A 535 -22.82 31.00 -13.98
N SER A 536 -21.65 31.62 -13.85
CA SER A 536 -21.14 32.62 -14.80
C SER A 536 -20.14 31.96 -15.77
N GLN A 537 -19.50 32.72 -16.66
CA GLN A 537 -18.55 32.17 -17.65
C GLN A 537 -17.36 33.10 -17.86
N LEU A 538 -16.19 32.52 -18.15
CA LEU A 538 -15.04 33.29 -18.65
C LEU A 538 -15.30 33.79 -20.09
N ASN A 539 -14.81 34.99 -20.39
CA ASN A 539 -14.97 35.60 -21.71
C ASN A 539 -13.92 35.10 -22.72
N LEU A 540 -14.11 33.89 -23.25
CA LEU A 540 -13.18 33.31 -24.23
C LEU A 540 -13.12 34.10 -25.56
N ALA A 541 -14.17 34.85 -25.90
CA ALA A 541 -14.17 35.72 -27.09
C ALA A 541 -13.17 36.88 -26.96
N ALA A 542 -12.93 37.38 -25.74
CA ALA A 542 -11.87 38.35 -25.49
C ALA A 542 -10.50 37.73 -25.74
N ALA A 543 -10.26 36.48 -25.32
CA ALA A 543 -9.02 35.76 -25.58
C ALA A 543 -8.77 35.58 -27.09
N ALA A 544 -9.80 35.14 -27.85
CA ALA A 544 -9.71 35.03 -29.30
C ALA A 544 -9.33 36.36 -29.97
N SER A 545 -9.96 37.45 -29.52
CA SER A 545 -9.70 38.80 -30.04
C SER A 545 -8.30 39.32 -29.69
N ASN A 546 -7.83 39.06 -28.46
CA ASN A 546 -6.51 39.46 -27.98
C ASN A 546 -5.40 38.70 -28.71
N ALA A 547 -5.55 37.38 -28.87
CA ALA A 547 -4.60 36.53 -29.58
C ALA A 547 -4.64 36.71 -31.10
N GLY A 548 -5.74 37.23 -31.66
CA GLY A 548 -5.94 37.34 -33.10
C GLY A 548 -6.11 35.99 -33.81
N VAL A 549 -6.63 34.98 -33.09
CA VAL A 549 -6.84 33.62 -33.61
C VAL A 549 -8.30 33.20 -33.47
N SER A 550 -8.75 32.35 -34.39
CA SER A 550 -10.03 31.66 -34.25
C SER A 550 -9.84 30.47 -33.32
N ILE A 551 -10.38 30.57 -32.11
CA ILE A 551 -10.27 29.52 -31.10
C ILE A 551 -11.28 28.39 -31.32
N GLY A 552 -10.89 27.18 -30.95
CA GLY A 552 -11.71 25.99 -30.81
C GLY A 552 -12.22 25.81 -29.38
N ALA A 553 -12.41 24.57 -28.96
CA ALA A 553 -12.90 24.25 -27.62
C ALA A 553 -11.82 24.46 -26.55
N PRO A 554 -12.17 24.97 -25.35
CA PRO A 554 -11.29 24.87 -24.19
C PRO A 554 -11.08 23.40 -23.81
N LYS A 555 -9.85 23.06 -23.40
CA LYS A 555 -9.46 21.67 -23.04
C LYS A 555 -9.19 21.52 -21.56
N TRP A 556 -8.55 22.51 -20.95
CA TRP A 556 -8.13 22.46 -19.56
C TRP A 556 -8.23 23.82 -18.89
N VAL A 557 -8.41 23.80 -17.57
CA VAL A 557 -8.37 24.98 -16.71
C VAL A 557 -7.56 24.65 -15.46
N THR A 558 -6.73 25.59 -15.03
CA THR A 558 -5.95 25.48 -13.80
C THR A 558 -5.81 26.84 -13.13
N ILE A 559 -5.42 26.84 -11.86
CA ILE A 559 -5.24 28.03 -11.04
C ILE A 559 -3.82 28.07 -10.48
N GLY A 560 -3.24 29.26 -10.43
CA GLY A 560 -1.95 29.50 -9.79
C GLY A 560 -1.76 30.98 -9.49
N GLY A 561 -1.20 31.28 -8.31
CA GLY A 561 -1.01 32.65 -7.84
C GLY A 561 -2.33 33.42 -7.79
N SER A 562 -2.46 34.44 -8.64
CA SER A 562 -3.66 35.29 -8.74
C SER A 562 -4.44 35.07 -10.04
N TYR A 563 -4.19 33.96 -10.74
CA TYR A 563 -4.66 33.76 -12.09
C TYR A 563 -5.39 32.44 -12.31
N VAL A 564 -6.30 32.45 -13.28
CA VAL A 564 -6.88 31.29 -13.94
C VAL A 564 -6.24 31.18 -15.32
N ALA A 565 -5.69 30.02 -15.66
CA ALA A 565 -5.13 29.76 -16.97
C ALA A 565 -5.96 28.69 -17.69
N VAL A 566 -6.27 28.96 -18.96
CA VAL A 566 -7.12 28.09 -19.80
C VAL A 566 -6.36 27.69 -21.06
N ALA A 567 -6.23 26.40 -21.33
CA ALA A 567 -5.75 25.87 -22.62
C ALA A 567 -6.92 25.83 -23.60
N ILE A 568 -6.73 26.44 -24.76
CA ILE A 568 -7.75 26.57 -25.79
C ILE A 568 -7.18 26.16 -27.13
N ASP A 569 -7.88 25.23 -27.78
CA ASP A 569 -7.55 24.80 -29.14
C ASP A 569 -7.64 25.96 -30.14
N ASN A 570 -6.99 25.77 -31.28
CA ASN A 570 -7.33 26.49 -32.49
C ASN A 570 -8.53 25.82 -33.17
N VAL A 571 -9.35 26.57 -33.91
CA VAL A 571 -10.43 25.98 -34.71
C VAL A 571 -9.92 24.93 -35.71
N ASN A 572 -8.67 25.06 -36.15
CA ASN A 572 -7.90 24.01 -36.79
C ASN A 572 -6.98 23.36 -35.75
N PRO A 573 -7.28 22.15 -35.24
CA PRO A 573 -6.50 21.51 -34.17
C PRO A 573 -5.01 21.30 -34.51
N GLN A 574 -4.67 21.23 -35.80
CA GLN A 574 -3.28 21.10 -36.26
C GLN A 574 -2.49 22.42 -36.22
N ALA A 575 -3.15 23.56 -35.99
CA ALA A 575 -2.49 24.86 -35.81
C ALA A 575 -2.25 25.15 -34.33
N ASN A 576 -1.30 26.04 -34.06
CA ASN A 576 -0.99 26.50 -32.71
C ASN A 576 -2.25 26.98 -31.96
N GLY A 577 -2.45 26.43 -30.76
CA GLY A 577 -3.46 26.88 -29.81
C GLY A 577 -2.97 28.06 -28.97
N ILE A 578 -3.75 28.38 -27.94
CA ILE A 578 -3.42 29.45 -26.99
C ILE A 578 -3.60 29.01 -25.54
N VAL A 579 -2.84 29.67 -24.66
CA VAL A 579 -3.18 29.79 -23.24
C VAL A 579 -3.75 31.18 -23.00
N ALA A 580 -4.92 31.26 -22.38
CA ALA A 580 -5.53 32.51 -21.93
C ALA A 580 -5.42 32.64 -20.41
N LEU A 581 -4.92 33.76 -19.93
CA LEU A 581 -4.71 34.07 -18.52
C LEU A 581 -5.72 35.12 -18.05
N TYR A 582 -6.48 34.80 -17.01
CA TYR A 582 -7.50 35.68 -16.42
C TYR A 582 -7.16 35.98 -14.96
N SER A 583 -7.54 37.16 -14.48
CA SER A 583 -7.43 37.53 -13.06
C SER A 583 -8.46 36.79 -12.22
N LEU A 584 -8.06 36.18 -11.11
CA LEU A 584 -9.01 35.61 -10.13
C LEU A 584 -9.84 36.69 -9.43
N ALA A 585 -9.35 37.93 -9.37
CA ALA A 585 -10.00 38.99 -8.61
C ALA A 585 -11.30 39.46 -9.27
N ASP A 586 -11.35 39.52 -10.60
CA ASP A 586 -12.47 40.06 -11.36
C ASP A 586 -12.80 39.30 -12.66
N LEU A 587 -12.11 38.19 -12.94
CA LEU A 587 -12.28 37.35 -14.12
C LEU A 587 -11.98 38.05 -15.45
N SER A 588 -11.30 39.20 -15.42
CA SER A 588 -10.86 39.89 -16.62
C SER A 588 -9.69 39.17 -17.29
N LEU A 589 -9.61 39.27 -18.63
CA LEU A 589 -8.49 38.72 -19.40
C LEU A 589 -7.26 39.61 -19.20
N GLU A 590 -6.15 39.00 -18.78
CA GLU A 590 -4.87 39.67 -18.57
C GLU A 590 -3.95 39.50 -19.78
N ALA A 591 -3.80 38.26 -20.28
CA ALA A 591 -2.90 37.96 -21.40
C ALA A 591 -3.31 36.72 -22.18
N THR A 592 -2.80 36.61 -23.41
CA THR A 592 -2.84 35.36 -24.19
C THR A 592 -1.45 35.01 -24.71
N TYR A 593 -1.17 33.71 -24.78
CA TYR A 593 0.12 33.17 -25.19
C TYR A 593 -0.08 32.11 -26.28
N SER A 594 0.61 32.23 -27.41
CA SER A 594 0.63 31.17 -28.42
C SER A 594 1.47 30.00 -27.94
N VAL A 595 0.91 28.79 -28.04
CA VAL A 595 1.57 27.52 -27.68
C VAL A 595 1.49 26.53 -28.84
N GLY A 596 1.90 25.27 -28.63
CA GLY A 596 1.86 24.22 -29.64
C GLY A 596 0.44 23.87 -30.12
N ALA A 597 0.35 22.95 -31.08
CA ALA A 597 -0.91 22.46 -31.60
C ALA A 597 -1.63 21.58 -30.58
N SER A 598 -2.96 21.75 -30.47
CA SER A 598 -3.83 21.02 -29.52
C SER A 598 -3.32 21.00 -28.07
N PRO A 599 -3.28 22.16 -27.37
CA PRO A 599 -2.89 22.21 -25.96
C PRO A 599 -3.91 21.44 -25.10
N LYS A 600 -3.51 20.28 -24.58
CA LYS A 600 -4.38 19.32 -23.90
C LYS A 600 -4.54 19.63 -22.41
N MET A 601 -3.42 19.83 -21.70
CA MET A 601 -3.38 20.13 -20.27
C MET A 601 -2.37 21.24 -19.95
N LEU A 602 -2.60 21.98 -18.87
CA LEU A 602 -1.61 22.87 -18.27
C LEU A 602 -1.62 22.83 -16.74
N ALA A 603 -0.47 23.18 -16.15
CA ALA A 603 -0.34 23.44 -14.72
C ALA A 603 0.61 24.62 -14.47
N PHE A 604 0.41 25.30 -13.34
CA PHE A 604 1.43 26.20 -12.80
C PHE A 604 2.54 25.40 -12.11
N ASP A 605 3.74 25.96 -12.11
CA ASP A 605 4.82 25.49 -11.24
C ASP A 605 4.52 25.83 -9.77
N GLY A 606 5.24 25.22 -8.83
CA GLY A 606 4.99 25.36 -7.39
C GLY A 606 5.17 26.79 -6.84
N LEU A 607 5.74 27.69 -7.64
CA LEU A 607 5.90 29.11 -7.33
C LEU A 607 4.91 30.02 -8.08
N SER A 608 4.09 29.45 -8.97
CA SER A 608 3.18 30.17 -9.86
C SER A 608 3.87 31.24 -10.72
N THR A 609 5.13 30.99 -11.07
CA THR A 609 5.96 31.85 -11.94
C THR A 609 6.08 31.31 -13.35
N ARG A 610 5.76 30.04 -13.55
CA ARG A 610 5.77 29.37 -14.86
C ARG A 610 4.48 28.60 -15.07
N ILE A 611 4.00 28.59 -16.31
CA ILE A 611 2.91 27.72 -16.77
C ILE A 611 3.52 26.68 -17.72
N VAL A 612 3.27 25.41 -17.45
CA VAL A 612 3.71 24.30 -18.29
C VAL A 612 2.49 23.74 -19.03
N VAL A 613 2.62 23.53 -20.33
CA VAL A 613 1.53 23.13 -21.22
C VAL A 613 1.96 21.91 -22.02
N ALA A 614 1.17 20.83 -21.95
CA ALA A 614 1.29 19.68 -22.83
C ALA A 614 0.52 19.97 -24.13
N ASN A 615 1.21 19.96 -25.26
CA ASN A 615 0.62 20.13 -26.59
C ASN A 615 0.65 18.78 -27.30
N GLU A 616 -0.52 18.20 -27.50
CA GLU A 616 -0.71 16.83 -27.99
C GLU A 616 -0.18 16.69 -29.42
N GLY A 617 -0.39 17.69 -30.28
CA GLY A 617 0.09 17.64 -31.66
C GLY A 617 -0.74 16.74 -32.58
N VAL A 618 -2.00 16.44 -32.24
CA VAL A 618 -2.82 15.44 -32.93
C VAL A 618 -2.87 15.57 -34.47
N PRO A 619 -2.79 14.45 -35.20
CA PRO A 619 -2.92 14.45 -36.65
C PRO A 619 -4.35 14.80 -37.10
N SER A 620 -4.44 15.32 -38.32
CA SER A 620 -5.72 15.41 -39.05
C SER A 620 -6.29 14.01 -39.31
N ASN A 621 -7.63 13.88 -39.44
CA ASN A 621 -8.30 12.58 -39.61
C ASN A 621 -7.79 11.74 -40.80
N ASP A 622 -7.21 12.38 -41.82
CA ASP A 622 -6.64 11.73 -43.01
C ASP A 622 -5.09 11.68 -42.99
N TYR A 623 -4.46 12.07 -41.88
CA TYR A 623 -3.00 12.23 -41.70
C TYR A 623 -2.33 13.12 -42.76
N SER A 624 -3.06 14.00 -43.43
CA SER A 624 -2.46 14.94 -44.40
C SER A 624 -1.63 16.04 -43.72
N SER A 625 -1.96 16.33 -42.46
CA SER A 625 -1.23 17.23 -41.55
C SER A 625 -1.08 16.56 -40.20
N ASP A 626 0.16 16.47 -39.73
CA ASP A 626 0.55 15.82 -38.47
C ASP A 626 1.62 16.67 -37.77
N PRO A 627 1.21 17.62 -36.89
CA PRO A 627 2.11 18.45 -36.11
C PRO A 627 3.01 17.64 -35.18
N VAL A 628 4.10 18.25 -34.72
CA VAL A 628 4.91 17.62 -33.66
C VAL A 628 4.31 17.89 -32.29
N GLY A 629 4.27 16.86 -31.43
CA GLY A 629 4.01 17.02 -30.00
C GLY A 629 5.08 17.88 -29.33
N SER A 630 4.70 18.62 -28.28
CA SER A 630 5.64 19.50 -27.58
C SER A 630 5.18 19.93 -26.19
N ILE A 631 6.10 20.45 -25.39
CA ILE A 631 5.83 21.07 -24.09
C ILE A 631 6.15 22.56 -24.19
N SER A 632 5.19 23.43 -23.91
CA SER A 632 5.43 24.88 -23.80
C SER A 632 5.60 25.30 -22.34
N ILE A 633 6.67 26.03 -22.05
CA ILE A 633 6.91 26.67 -20.74
C ILE A 633 6.79 28.18 -20.92
N ILE A 634 5.80 28.77 -20.23
CA ILE A 634 5.52 30.19 -20.23
C ILE A 634 6.01 30.75 -18.89
N ASP A 635 7.16 31.42 -18.90
CA ASP A 635 7.73 32.08 -17.73
C ASP A 635 7.22 33.52 -17.64
N ILE A 636 6.46 33.80 -16.58
CA ILE A 636 5.83 35.09 -16.29
C ILE A 636 6.54 35.85 -15.15
N THR A 637 7.77 35.47 -14.81
CA THR A 637 8.56 36.11 -13.73
C THR A 637 8.75 37.61 -13.95
N ASN A 638 8.82 38.05 -15.21
CA ASN A 638 8.93 39.47 -15.59
C ASN A 638 7.59 40.16 -15.82
N GLY A 639 6.48 39.54 -15.41
CA GLY A 639 5.11 40.02 -15.61
C GLY A 639 4.39 39.34 -16.78
N VAL A 640 3.06 39.34 -16.71
CA VAL A 640 2.17 38.64 -17.65
C VAL A 640 2.22 39.20 -19.08
N ASP A 641 2.55 40.48 -19.24
CA ASP A 641 2.72 41.17 -20.52
C ASP A 641 4.11 40.94 -21.17
N SER A 642 5.05 40.36 -20.43
CA SER A 642 6.43 40.13 -20.88
C SER A 642 6.89 38.70 -20.58
N PRO A 643 6.15 37.68 -21.06
CA PRO A 643 6.50 36.29 -20.83
C PRO A 643 7.75 35.90 -21.63
N THR A 644 8.52 34.94 -21.12
CA THR A 644 9.44 34.14 -21.95
C THR A 644 8.77 32.81 -22.25
N ILE A 645 8.56 32.49 -23.53
CA ILE A 645 7.95 31.23 -23.95
C ILE A 645 9.02 30.34 -24.57
N THR A 646 9.21 29.16 -24.00
CA THR A 646 10.12 28.12 -24.51
C THR A 646 9.28 26.91 -24.92
N THR A 647 9.45 26.46 -26.16
CA THR A 647 8.83 25.21 -26.65
C THR A 647 9.88 24.12 -26.71
N ILE A 648 9.66 23.07 -25.94
CA ILE A 648 10.48 21.86 -25.87
C ILE A 648 9.83 20.82 -26.79
N GLY A 649 10.57 20.31 -27.78
CA GLY A 649 10.07 19.31 -28.72
C GLY A 649 10.88 18.03 -28.69
N PHE A 650 10.37 16.99 -29.34
CA PHE A 650 10.95 15.65 -29.37
C PHE A 650 11.87 15.38 -30.58
N ASN A 651 12.18 16.41 -31.37
CA ASN A 651 12.94 16.25 -32.63
C ASN A 651 14.32 15.59 -32.45
N ASP A 652 14.96 15.76 -31.30
CA ASP A 652 16.27 15.15 -31.02
C ASP A 652 16.20 13.63 -30.88
N PHE A 653 15.01 13.06 -30.67
CA PHE A 653 14.74 11.61 -30.59
C PHE A 653 14.34 11.00 -31.93
N ASN A 654 14.14 11.81 -32.98
CA ASN A 654 13.86 11.30 -34.32
C ASN A 654 15.00 10.39 -34.81
N VAL A 655 14.65 9.39 -35.63
CA VAL A 655 15.63 8.50 -36.24
C VAL A 655 16.72 9.30 -36.96
N GLY A 656 17.99 9.10 -36.55
CA GLY A 656 19.15 9.80 -37.10
C GLY A 656 19.50 11.14 -36.43
N ALA A 657 18.71 11.60 -35.46
CA ALA A 657 19.01 12.79 -34.65
C ALA A 657 19.94 12.48 -33.46
N GLY A 658 20.39 13.52 -32.75
CA GLY A 658 21.46 13.44 -31.76
C GLY A 658 21.18 12.57 -30.54
N ARG A 659 19.90 12.41 -30.15
CA ARG A 659 19.44 11.66 -28.99
C ARG A 659 18.56 10.47 -29.36
N ALA A 660 18.55 10.06 -30.64
CA ALA A 660 17.73 8.95 -31.12
C ALA A 660 17.99 7.63 -30.35
N ALA A 661 19.24 7.39 -29.94
CA ALA A 661 19.63 6.20 -29.18
C ALA A 661 19.17 6.23 -27.70
N GLU A 662 18.67 7.36 -27.21
CA GLU A 662 18.14 7.49 -25.85
C GLU A 662 16.66 7.13 -25.75
N LEU A 663 15.94 7.02 -26.88
CA LEU A 663 14.56 6.55 -26.89
C LEU A 663 14.52 5.05 -26.55
N PRO A 664 13.86 4.64 -25.46
CA PRO A 664 13.74 3.21 -25.15
C PRO A 664 12.97 2.47 -26.25
N ALA A 665 13.43 1.28 -26.63
CA ALA A 665 12.82 0.48 -27.69
C ALA A 665 11.35 0.09 -27.41
N ALA A 666 10.95 0.05 -26.13
CA ALA A 666 9.59 -0.25 -25.71
C ALA A 666 8.62 0.95 -25.77
N VAL A 667 9.10 2.15 -26.13
CA VAL A 667 8.19 3.26 -26.45
C VAL A 667 7.55 2.97 -27.81
N ARG A 668 6.22 2.92 -27.84
CA ARG A 668 5.50 2.61 -29.07
C ARG A 668 5.57 3.80 -30.03
N ILE A 669 6.11 3.57 -31.23
CA ILE A 669 6.15 4.55 -32.32
C ILE A 669 5.41 3.97 -33.52
N PHE A 670 4.20 4.46 -33.80
CA PHE A 670 3.25 3.79 -34.68
C PHE A 670 2.34 4.77 -35.44
N GLY A 671 1.38 4.26 -36.23
CA GLY A 671 0.41 5.12 -36.95
C GLY A 671 0.63 5.22 -38.46
N ALA A 672 -0.25 5.98 -39.13
CA ALA A 672 -0.29 6.03 -40.59
C ALA A 672 0.88 6.83 -41.19
N ASN A 673 1.33 6.44 -42.39
CA ASN A 673 2.38 7.13 -43.16
C ASN A 673 3.78 7.18 -42.51
N ASN A 674 4.08 6.31 -41.54
CA ASN A 674 5.38 6.24 -40.83
C ASN A 674 5.78 7.60 -40.22
N PRO A 675 5.09 8.05 -39.16
CA PRO A 675 5.40 9.33 -38.53
C PRO A 675 6.82 9.35 -37.97
N SER A 676 7.40 10.54 -37.86
CA SER A 676 8.60 10.72 -37.07
C SER A 676 8.29 10.56 -35.57
N VAL A 677 9.29 10.21 -34.75
CA VAL A 677 9.12 10.11 -33.28
C VAL A 677 8.47 11.39 -32.73
N ALA A 678 8.88 12.56 -33.20
CA ALA A 678 8.35 13.83 -32.73
C ALA A 678 6.90 14.11 -33.13
N GLN A 679 6.41 13.49 -34.20
CA GLN A 679 5.00 13.56 -34.60
C GLN A 679 4.16 12.57 -33.81
N ASP A 680 4.69 11.37 -33.57
CA ASP A 680 3.93 10.30 -32.95
C ASP A 680 3.80 10.41 -31.42
N LEU A 681 4.77 11.06 -30.76
CA LEU A 681 4.70 11.33 -29.33
C LEU A 681 3.67 12.43 -29.05
N GLU A 682 2.59 12.08 -28.34
CA GLU A 682 1.47 12.96 -28.04
C GLU A 682 1.41 13.30 -26.52
N PRO A 683 2.00 14.42 -26.06
CA PRO A 683 1.88 14.89 -24.67
C PRO A 683 0.44 15.21 -24.27
N GLU A 684 -0.07 14.59 -23.21
CA GLU A 684 -1.45 14.80 -22.80
C GLU A 684 -1.61 15.43 -21.43
N HIS A 685 -1.25 14.72 -20.36
CA HIS A 685 -1.40 15.16 -18.98
C HIS A 685 -0.04 15.38 -18.32
N LEU A 686 0.01 16.23 -17.28
CA LEU A 686 1.27 16.55 -16.61
C LEU A 686 1.14 16.78 -15.11
N ALA A 687 2.22 16.49 -14.39
CA ALA A 687 2.36 16.76 -12.97
C ALA A 687 3.72 17.41 -12.67
N VAL A 688 3.71 18.55 -11.98
CA VAL A 688 4.92 19.22 -11.52
C VAL A 688 5.39 18.60 -10.20
N SER A 689 6.67 18.27 -10.08
CA SER A 689 7.23 17.72 -8.85
C SER A 689 7.18 18.74 -7.71
N LEU A 690 6.94 18.29 -6.47
CA LEU A 690 6.79 19.19 -5.32
C LEU A 690 8.07 20.00 -4.98
N ASN A 691 9.24 19.58 -5.46
CA ASN A 691 10.49 20.35 -5.35
C ASN A 691 10.69 21.36 -6.50
N ASN A 692 9.72 21.49 -7.40
CA ASN A 692 9.72 22.39 -8.56
C ASN A 692 10.88 22.17 -9.56
N ALA A 693 11.44 20.96 -9.59
CA ALA A 693 12.60 20.62 -10.42
C ALA A 693 12.21 19.89 -11.72
N LYS A 694 11.16 19.08 -11.68
CA LYS A 694 10.76 18.18 -12.78
C LYS A 694 9.28 18.35 -13.13
N VAL A 695 8.94 18.01 -14.36
CA VAL A 695 7.55 17.75 -14.79
C VAL A 695 7.48 16.37 -15.39
N PHE A 696 6.52 15.56 -14.96
CA PHE A 696 6.19 14.28 -15.55
C PHE A 696 5.03 14.49 -16.51
N VAL A 697 5.17 14.04 -17.76
CA VAL A 697 4.20 14.25 -18.83
C VAL A 697 3.82 12.91 -19.46
N THR A 698 2.54 12.56 -19.47
CA THR A 698 2.08 11.32 -20.08
C THR A 698 2.12 11.40 -21.60
N LEU A 699 2.50 10.28 -22.21
CA LEU A 699 2.49 10.01 -23.64
C LEU A 699 1.63 8.76 -23.83
N GLN A 700 0.31 8.93 -23.65
CA GLN A 700 -0.61 7.85 -23.32
C GLN A 700 -0.59 6.73 -24.37
N GLU A 701 -0.81 7.09 -25.63
CA GLU A 701 -0.84 6.17 -26.77
C GLU A 701 0.51 5.44 -26.94
N ASN A 702 1.62 6.14 -26.65
CA ASN A 702 2.98 5.61 -26.75
C ASN A 702 3.39 4.74 -25.55
N ASN A 703 2.52 4.58 -24.55
CA ASN A 703 2.75 3.84 -23.31
C ASN A 703 4.01 4.34 -22.56
N ALA A 704 4.17 5.66 -22.47
CA ALA A 704 5.38 6.29 -21.97
C ALA A 704 5.11 7.54 -21.11
N VAL A 705 6.16 7.99 -20.41
CA VAL A 705 6.20 9.27 -19.69
C VAL A 705 7.46 10.04 -20.07
N ALA A 706 7.32 11.30 -20.46
CA ALA A 706 8.45 12.22 -20.61
C ALA A 706 8.75 12.93 -19.28
N VAL A 707 10.03 12.97 -18.90
CA VAL A 707 10.52 13.72 -17.73
C VAL A 707 11.17 14.99 -18.24
N ILE A 708 10.62 16.14 -17.85
CA ILE A 708 11.12 17.47 -18.23
C ILE A 708 11.93 18.05 -17.09
N ASP A 709 13.11 18.58 -17.40
CA ASP A 709 13.93 19.36 -16.48
C ASP A 709 13.53 20.84 -16.52
N LEU A 710 13.00 21.37 -15.42
CA LEU A 710 12.51 22.75 -15.37
C LEU A 710 13.63 23.79 -15.32
N ASP A 711 14.83 23.42 -14.88
CA ASP A 711 15.97 24.34 -14.84
C ASP A 711 16.68 24.38 -16.20
N GLY A 712 16.91 23.22 -16.82
CA GLY A 712 17.49 23.10 -18.16
C GLY A 712 16.53 23.44 -19.30
N LEU A 713 15.22 23.48 -19.04
CA LEU A 713 14.14 23.65 -20.04
C LEU A 713 14.28 22.64 -21.19
N SER A 714 14.45 21.37 -20.85
CA SER A 714 14.68 20.29 -21.80
C SER A 714 14.03 18.98 -21.36
N ILE A 715 13.84 18.04 -22.29
CA ILE A 715 13.51 16.66 -21.95
C ILE A 715 14.74 16.02 -21.31
N ASP A 716 14.64 15.61 -20.05
CA ASP A 716 15.67 14.85 -19.36
C ASP A 716 15.74 13.44 -19.96
N ARG A 717 14.60 12.73 -19.97
CA ARG A 717 14.46 11.36 -20.53
C ARG A 717 13.01 11.03 -20.89
N ILE A 718 12.85 9.95 -21.66
CA ILE A 718 11.56 9.29 -21.92
C ILE A 718 11.60 7.92 -21.25
N ILE A 719 10.56 7.59 -20.48
CA ILE A 719 10.40 6.33 -19.76
C ILE A 719 9.35 5.50 -20.51
N ALA A 720 9.71 4.31 -20.96
CA ALA A 720 8.73 3.30 -21.38
C ALA A 720 8.17 2.60 -20.15
N LEU A 721 6.85 2.43 -20.07
CA LEU A 721 6.19 1.88 -18.88
C LEU A 721 6.17 0.34 -18.87
N GLY A 722 6.54 -0.30 -19.99
CA GLY A 722 6.46 -1.75 -20.14
C GLY A 722 5.00 -2.24 -20.18
N SER A 723 4.78 -3.49 -19.82
CA SER A 723 3.46 -4.12 -19.81
C SER A 723 3.17 -4.78 -18.46
N LYS A 724 1.89 -4.94 -18.16
CA LYS A 724 1.39 -5.68 -17.01
C LYS A 724 1.00 -7.09 -17.45
N ASP A 725 1.58 -8.09 -16.83
CA ASP A 725 1.24 -9.49 -17.07
C ASP A 725 -0.11 -9.83 -16.40
N PHE A 726 -1.09 -10.25 -17.19
CA PHE A 726 -2.39 -10.69 -16.71
C PHE A 726 -2.47 -12.21 -16.46
N GLY A 727 -1.39 -12.95 -16.72
CA GLY A 727 -1.22 -14.37 -16.43
C GLY A 727 -0.91 -14.68 -14.97
N VAL A 728 -0.51 -13.66 -14.18
CA VAL A 728 -0.09 -13.83 -12.78
C VAL A 728 -1.21 -13.52 -11.77
N PRO A 729 -1.28 -14.24 -10.63
CA PRO A 729 -2.22 -13.95 -9.55
C PRO A 729 -2.13 -12.49 -9.07
N GLY A 730 -3.27 -11.87 -8.80
CA GLY A 730 -3.37 -10.44 -8.45
C GLY A 730 -3.48 -9.49 -9.65
N SER A 731 -3.35 -9.98 -10.89
CA SER A 731 -3.57 -9.23 -12.13
C SER A 731 -4.73 -9.78 -12.94
N GLU A 732 -5.73 -10.36 -12.30
CA GLU A 732 -6.87 -10.93 -13.00
C GLU A 732 -7.72 -9.88 -13.74
N LEU A 733 -8.33 -10.28 -14.85
CA LEU A 733 -9.31 -9.46 -15.58
C LEU A 733 -10.46 -10.31 -16.10
N ASP A 734 -11.58 -9.63 -16.32
CA ASP A 734 -12.66 -10.09 -17.17
C ASP A 734 -12.40 -9.61 -18.60
N VAL A 735 -12.61 -10.48 -19.59
CA VAL A 735 -12.24 -10.26 -21.00
C VAL A 735 -13.46 -10.26 -21.93
N ASN A 736 -14.67 -10.42 -21.40
CA ASN A 736 -15.84 -10.69 -22.21
C ASN A 736 -17.09 -9.98 -21.67
N ASP A 737 -17.81 -9.28 -22.54
CA ASP A 737 -19.07 -8.60 -22.27
C ASP A 737 -20.29 -9.51 -22.56
N ASN A 738 -20.31 -10.73 -22.00
CA ASN A 738 -21.40 -11.72 -22.22
C ASN A 738 -22.44 -11.76 -21.10
N GLY A 739 -22.30 -10.91 -20.08
CA GLY A 739 -23.13 -10.85 -18.89
C GLY A 739 -22.70 -11.81 -17.77
N ILE A 740 -21.59 -12.53 -17.94
CA ILE A 740 -20.99 -13.41 -16.92
C ILE A 740 -19.67 -12.78 -16.51
N ILE A 741 -19.59 -12.39 -15.24
CA ILE A 741 -18.38 -11.77 -14.68
C ILE A 741 -17.37 -12.86 -14.33
N GLU A 742 -16.25 -12.93 -15.07
CA GLU A 742 -15.18 -13.92 -14.87
C GLU A 742 -13.81 -13.26 -14.69
N ILE A 743 -13.53 -12.80 -13.46
CA ILE A 743 -12.22 -12.22 -13.11
C ILE A 743 -11.21 -13.35 -12.87
N ARG A 744 -10.34 -13.62 -13.84
CA ARG A 744 -9.28 -14.64 -13.74
C ARG A 744 -7.99 -14.25 -14.47
N THR A 745 -6.94 -15.04 -14.29
CA THR A 745 -5.68 -14.86 -15.01
C THR A 745 -5.72 -15.41 -16.44
N TRP A 746 -4.91 -14.82 -17.31
CA TRP A 746 -4.78 -15.17 -18.73
C TRP A 746 -3.30 -15.13 -19.17
N ASP A 747 -2.66 -16.29 -19.22
CA ASP A 747 -1.24 -16.44 -19.59
C ASP A 747 -0.92 -15.99 -21.02
N GLY A 748 0.16 -15.24 -21.24
CA GLY A 748 0.47 -14.65 -22.55
C GLY A 748 -0.47 -13.51 -22.97
N VAL A 749 -1.23 -12.93 -22.04
CA VAL A 749 -2.01 -11.70 -22.23
C VAL A 749 -1.45 -10.60 -21.33
N TYR A 750 -1.28 -9.41 -21.90
CA TYR A 750 -0.62 -8.30 -21.23
C TYR A 750 -1.41 -7.00 -21.39
N GLY A 751 -1.33 -6.11 -20.40
CA GLY A 751 -1.94 -4.78 -20.44
C GLY A 751 -0.89 -3.70 -20.66
N LEU A 752 -1.12 -2.80 -21.61
CA LEU A 752 -0.33 -1.58 -21.77
C LEU A 752 -0.76 -0.57 -20.69
N TYR A 753 0.19 0.04 -19.96
CA TYR A 753 -0.17 0.98 -18.89
C TYR A 753 -0.94 2.22 -19.40
N GLN A 754 -0.50 2.85 -20.49
CA GLN A 754 -1.20 3.94 -21.19
C GLN A 754 -1.95 4.92 -20.25
N PRO A 755 -1.21 5.66 -19.42
CA PRO A 755 -1.83 6.48 -18.39
C PRO A 755 -2.38 7.80 -18.92
N ASP A 756 -3.57 8.18 -18.45
CA ASP A 756 -4.15 9.51 -18.65
C ASP A 756 -3.80 10.41 -17.46
N GLY A 757 -4.58 10.33 -16.37
CA GLY A 757 -4.34 11.10 -15.16
C GLY A 757 -2.98 10.80 -14.51
N ILE A 758 -2.25 11.87 -14.17
CA ILE A 758 -0.97 11.81 -13.46
C ILE A 758 -0.92 12.81 -12.31
N ALA A 759 -0.32 12.39 -11.19
CA ALA A 759 -0.04 13.27 -10.05
C ALA A 759 1.34 12.98 -9.46
N ALA A 760 2.00 13.99 -8.88
CA ALA A 760 3.33 13.84 -8.29
C ALA A 760 3.29 14.02 -6.78
N TYR A 761 4.07 13.21 -6.06
CA TYR A 761 4.28 13.36 -4.62
C TYR A 761 5.72 13.04 -4.22
N ARG A 762 6.04 13.22 -2.93
CA ARG A 762 7.38 12.94 -2.41
C ARG A 762 7.32 12.01 -1.21
N PHE A 763 8.26 11.07 -1.19
CA PHE A 763 8.52 10.17 -0.06
C PHE A 763 10.03 10.03 0.14
N GLY A 764 10.52 10.12 1.37
CA GLY A 764 11.96 9.99 1.66
C GLY A 764 12.88 10.94 0.86
N ASN A 765 12.44 12.18 0.62
CA ASN A 765 13.09 13.18 -0.26
C ASN A 765 13.18 12.83 -1.75
N LYS A 766 12.64 11.70 -2.20
CA LYS A 766 12.56 11.33 -3.62
C LYS A 766 11.23 11.75 -4.20
N ASN A 767 11.19 12.00 -5.51
CA ASN A 767 9.97 12.25 -6.25
C ASN A 767 9.39 10.92 -6.75
N TYR A 768 8.07 10.85 -6.72
CA TYR A 768 7.28 9.75 -7.27
C TYR A 768 6.12 10.34 -8.07
N PHE A 769 5.59 9.58 -9.02
CA PHE A 769 4.37 9.93 -9.72
C PHE A 769 3.39 8.76 -9.73
N VAL A 770 2.11 9.09 -9.68
CA VAL A 770 0.97 8.18 -9.66
C VAL A 770 0.27 8.32 -11.00
N THR A 771 -0.06 7.20 -11.64
CA THR A 771 -0.73 7.17 -12.94
C THR A 771 -2.05 6.41 -12.88
N ALA A 772 -3.09 6.91 -13.52
CA ALA A 772 -4.33 6.18 -13.80
C ALA A 772 -4.26 5.57 -15.21
N ASN A 773 -4.26 4.24 -15.27
CA ASN A 773 -3.91 3.47 -16.47
C ASN A 773 -5.15 3.17 -17.31
N GLU A 774 -5.68 4.21 -17.96
CA GLU A 774 -6.96 4.21 -18.67
C GLU A 774 -6.97 3.30 -19.90
N GLY A 775 -5.96 3.38 -20.77
CA GLY A 775 -5.90 2.57 -21.99
C GLY A 775 -6.51 3.18 -23.25
N LYS A 776 -6.30 4.48 -23.51
CA LYS A 776 -6.82 5.11 -24.73
C LYS A 776 -6.20 4.51 -25.99
N VAL A 777 -7.06 4.23 -26.98
CA VAL A 777 -6.70 3.67 -28.28
C VAL A 777 -6.49 4.77 -29.32
N ARG A 778 -5.59 4.55 -30.29
CA ARG A 778 -5.42 5.44 -31.44
C ARG A 778 -6.17 4.92 -32.66
N THR A 779 -7.26 5.62 -33.03
CA THR A 779 -8.10 5.25 -34.18
C THR A 779 -8.58 6.48 -34.95
N ASN A 780 -8.56 6.39 -36.28
CA ASN A 780 -9.08 7.40 -37.21
C ASN A 780 -9.50 6.77 -38.55
N ALA A 781 -9.64 7.58 -39.61
CA ALA A 781 -10.18 7.12 -40.90
C ALA A 781 -9.21 6.21 -41.69
N VAL A 782 -7.91 6.24 -41.40
CA VAL A 782 -6.88 5.52 -42.17
C VAL A 782 -5.99 4.61 -41.31
N PHE A 783 -6.11 4.69 -39.98
CA PHE A 783 -5.37 3.87 -39.02
C PHE A 783 -6.26 3.43 -37.86
N ASN A 784 -6.06 2.20 -37.38
CA ASN A 784 -6.77 1.63 -36.25
C ASN A 784 -5.87 0.66 -35.49
N ASP A 785 -5.47 1.05 -34.28
CA ASP A 785 -4.66 0.25 -33.36
C ASP A 785 -5.45 -0.92 -32.75
N ALA A 786 -6.74 -0.71 -32.48
CA ALA A 786 -7.56 -1.67 -31.74
C ALA A 786 -8.31 -2.65 -32.65
N VAL A 787 -8.03 -3.95 -32.51
CA VAL A 787 -8.79 -5.03 -33.14
C VAL A 787 -9.30 -6.00 -32.09
N ARG A 788 -10.24 -6.89 -32.45
CA ARG A 788 -10.61 -7.99 -31.55
C ARG A 788 -9.50 -9.03 -31.56
N ALA A 789 -9.23 -9.68 -30.44
CA ALA A 789 -8.20 -10.72 -30.36
C ALA A 789 -8.39 -11.83 -31.42
N ARG A 790 -9.64 -12.18 -31.76
CA ARG A 790 -9.93 -13.16 -32.82
C ARG A 790 -9.51 -12.72 -34.22
N ASP A 791 -9.44 -11.40 -34.43
CA ASP A 791 -9.25 -10.77 -35.74
C ASP A 791 -7.77 -10.44 -35.98
N LEU A 792 -6.89 -10.63 -34.98
CA LEU A 792 -5.45 -10.67 -35.18
C LEU A 792 -5.15 -11.73 -36.28
N ASP A 793 -5.78 -12.90 -36.18
CA ASP A 793 -5.72 -13.93 -37.23
C ASP A 793 -6.79 -13.78 -38.32
N GLY A 794 -6.59 -12.91 -39.32
CA GLY A 794 -7.34 -13.11 -40.58
C GLY A 794 -7.70 -11.93 -41.46
N PHE A 795 -7.22 -10.72 -41.20
CA PHE A 795 -7.47 -9.56 -42.09
C PHE A 795 -6.21 -8.84 -42.54
N GLY A 796 -5.15 -9.62 -42.81
CA GLY A 796 -3.78 -9.12 -42.94
C GLY A 796 -3.06 -9.35 -41.62
N GLN A 797 -1.78 -9.69 -41.70
CA GLN A 797 -0.87 -9.89 -40.57
C GLN A 797 -1.00 -8.75 -39.51
N PRO A 798 -0.70 -9.01 -38.23
CA PRO A 798 0.02 -10.17 -37.69
C PRO A 798 -0.87 -11.33 -37.19
N GLU A 799 -0.45 -12.58 -37.40
CA GLU A 799 -1.08 -13.77 -36.81
C GLU A 799 -0.72 -13.89 -35.32
N ILE A 800 -1.47 -14.62 -34.51
CA ILE A 800 -1.07 -14.96 -33.13
C ILE A 800 -0.14 -16.17 -33.16
N ASP A 801 1.02 -16.12 -32.49
CA ASP A 801 1.94 -17.25 -32.40
C ASP A 801 1.22 -18.47 -31.79
N VAL A 802 1.40 -19.62 -32.43
CA VAL A 802 1.00 -20.94 -31.91
C VAL A 802 1.64 -21.27 -30.56
N GLY A 803 2.75 -20.62 -30.21
CA GLY A 803 3.42 -20.67 -28.91
C GLY A 803 2.66 -19.96 -27.79
N ASN A 804 1.79 -18.99 -28.10
CA ASN A 804 0.99 -18.29 -27.10
C ASN A 804 0.03 -19.28 -26.38
N PRO A 805 0.05 -19.37 -25.03
CA PRO A 805 -0.81 -20.29 -24.26
C PRO A 805 -2.31 -20.15 -24.54
N ASN A 806 -2.73 -18.95 -24.94
CA ASN A 806 -4.10 -18.57 -25.23
C ASN A 806 -4.43 -18.49 -26.73
N TYR A 807 -3.58 -19.04 -27.61
CA TYR A 807 -3.82 -19.13 -29.06
C TYR A 807 -5.26 -19.56 -29.42
N PHE A 808 -5.77 -20.65 -28.85
CA PHE A 808 -7.14 -21.11 -29.12
C PHE A 808 -8.21 -20.25 -28.47
N ALA A 809 -7.96 -19.75 -27.26
CA ALA A 809 -8.91 -18.91 -26.52
C ALA A 809 -9.13 -17.56 -27.22
N ALA A 810 -8.07 -17.00 -27.83
CA ALA A 810 -8.14 -15.78 -28.63
C ALA A 810 -9.07 -15.90 -29.84
N ARG A 811 -9.36 -17.11 -30.32
CA ARG A 811 -10.27 -17.37 -31.45
C ARG A 811 -11.71 -17.71 -31.02
N ASP A 812 -11.97 -17.80 -29.72
CA ASP A 812 -13.28 -18.15 -29.16
C ASP A 812 -13.93 -16.93 -28.50
N ASN A 813 -15.11 -16.55 -29.00
CA ASN A 813 -15.87 -15.40 -28.50
C ASN A 813 -16.47 -15.61 -27.12
N ASN A 814 -16.50 -16.84 -26.62
CA ASN A 814 -16.89 -17.11 -25.24
C ASN A 814 -15.69 -17.01 -24.29
N GLN A 815 -14.49 -16.77 -24.84
CA GLN A 815 -13.24 -16.59 -24.10
C GLN A 815 -12.62 -15.24 -24.50
N LEU A 816 -11.35 -15.23 -24.92
CA LEU A 816 -10.58 -14.01 -25.23
C LEU A 816 -10.95 -13.35 -26.56
N GLY A 817 -11.64 -14.04 -27.48
CA GLY A 817 -11.84 -13.53 -28.84
C GLY A 817 -12.65 -12.25 -28.96
N ARG A 818 -13.26 -11.76 -27.87
CA ARG A 818 -13.90 -10.44 -27.81
C ARG A 818 -12.97 -9.35 -27.27
N LEU A 819 -11.93 -9.65 -26.51
CA LEU A 819 -11.03 -8.63 -25.97
C LEU A 819 -10.48 -7.73 -27.09
N PHE A 820 -10.51 -6.41 -26.88
CA PHE A 820 -9.77 -5.48 -27.73
C PHE A 820 -8.28 -5.56 -27.42
N ALA A 821 -7.48 -5.74 -28.46
CA ALA A 821 -6.03 -5.82 -28.40
C ALA A 821 -5.39 -4.95 -29.48
N SER A 822 -4.16 -4.51 -29.23
CA SER A 822 -3.34 -3.82 -30.22
C SER A 822 -2.93 -4.77 -31.34
N ASN A 823 -2.97 -4.29 -32.58
CA ASN A 823 -2.39 -4.97 -33.75
C ASN A 823 -0.96 -4.49 -34.08
N ASP A 824 -0.38 -3.66 -33.23
CA ASP A 824 0.95 -3.04 -33.38
C ASP A 824 1.93 -3.45 -32.27
N ALA A 825 1.41 -3.92 -31.13
CA ALA A 825 2.20 -4.42 -30.01
C ALA A 825 2.05 -5.94 -29.84
N GLY A 826 3.06 -6.59 -29.28
CA GLY A 826 3.01 -8.01 -28.90
C GLY A 826 3.92 -8.94 -29.71
N ASP A 827 4.55 -8.45 -30.78
CA ASP A 827 5.64 -9.13 -31.50
C ASP A 827 6.97 -8.87 -30.75
N THR A 828 7.40 -9.83 -29.92
CA THR A 828 8.54 -9.67 -29.01
C THR A 828 9.85 -10.14 -29.61
N ASP A 829 9.82 -10.99 -30.65
CA ASP A 829 11.01 -11.52 -31.32
C ASP A 829 11.25 -10.95 -32.74
N GLY A 830 10.27 -10.21 -33.26
CA GLY A 830 10.34 -9.46 -34.52
C GLY A 830 10.13 -10.30 -35.76
N ASP A 831 9.51 -11.47 -35.66
CA ASP A 831 9.24 -12.35 -36.79
C ASP A 831 7.91 -12.06 -37.53
N GLY A 832 7.08 -11.20 -36.94
CA GLY A 832 5.84 -10.66 -37.52
C GLY A 832 4.56 -11.35 -37.06
N ASP A 833 4.62 -12.32 -36.14
CA ASP A 833 3.46 -12.80 -35.40
C ASP A 833 3.39 -12.20 -33.96
N ILE A 834 2.26 -12.38 -33.28
CA ILE A 834 1.99 -11.85 -31.94
C ILE A 834 2.27 -12.95 -30.92
N ASP A 835 3.40 -12.82 -30.21
CA ASP A 835 3.74 -13.62 -29.05
C ASP A 835 2.83 -13.31 -27.85
N GLU A 836 2.55 -12.01 -27.64
CA GLU A 836 1.89 -11.48 -26.44
C GLU A 836 0.64 -10.66 -26.81
N ILE A 837 -0.54 -11.12 -26.42
CA ILE A 837 -1.80 -10.41 -26.72
C ILE A 837 -1.88 -9.14 -25.86
N SER A 838 -1.70 -7.98 -26.48
CA SER A 838 -1.60 -6.68 -25.80
C SER A 838 -2.96 -5.99 -25.69
N ALA A 839 -3.63 -6.09 -24.54
CA ALA A 839 -4.84 -5.35 -24.20
C ALA A 839 -4.52 -3.87 -23.86
N PHE A 840 -5.51 -3.01 -24.06
CA PHE A 840 -5.39 -1.58 -23.75
C PHE A 840 -5.68 -1.30 -22.28
N GLY A 841 -4.84 -0.47 -21.68
CA GLY A 841 -4.90 -0.12 -20.27
C GLY A 841 -4.44 -1.26 -19.35
N ALA A 842 -3.74 -0.92 -18.28
CA ALA A 842 -3.41 -1.88 -17.22
C ALA A 842 -4.61 -2.10 -16.26
N ARG A 843 -5.72 -1.36 -16.47
CA ARG A 843 -6.98 -1.40 -15.69
C ARG A 843 -6.75 -1.18 -14.19
N SER A 844 -5.69 -0.45 -13.87
CA SER A 844 -5.14 -0.20 -12.55
C SER A 844 -4.75 1.27 -12.40
N PHE A 845 -4.35 1.68 -11.22
CA PHE A 845 -3.40 2.77 -11.05
C PHE A 845 -2.04 2.23 -10.61
N SER A 846 -0.98 2.99 -10.88
CA SER A 846 0.39 2.63 -10.53
C SER A 846 1.14 3.78 -9.86
N ILE A 847 2.20 3.44 -9.13
CA ILE A 847 3.15 4.38 -8.55
C ILE A 847 4.54 4.08 -9.09
N TRP A 848 5.22 5.12 -9.57
CA TRP A 848 6.54 5.04 -10.18
C TRP A 848 7.54 5.95 -9.46
N SER A 849 8.81 5.54 -9.41
CA SER A 849 9.90 6.45 -9.05
C SER A 849 10.18 7.46 -10.18
N GLU A 850 10.89 8.55 -9.87
CA GLU A 850 11.36 9.53 -10.88
C GLU A 850 12.21 8.89 -12.01
N GLU A 851 12.85 7.75 -11.73
CA GLU A 851 13.65 6.98 -12.68
C GLU A 851 12.82 6.03 -13.55
N GLY A 852 11.51 5.91 -13.31
CA GLY A 852 10.64 5.00 -14.06
C GLY A 852 10.58 3.59 -13.49
N VAL A 853 11.00 3.38 -12.24
CA VAL A 853 10.85 2.10 -11.55
C VAL A 853 9.41 1.97 -11.05
N LEU A 854 8.69 0.93 -11.49
CA LEU A 854 7.39 0.57 -10.94
C LEU A 854 7.55 0.17 -9.46
N MET A 855 6.95 0.94 -8.58
CA MET A 855 6.96 0.72 -7.13
C MET A 855 5.73 -0.06 -6.68
N TYR A 856 4.58 0.21 -7.28
CA TYR A 856 3.31 -0.43 -6.96
C TYR A 856 2.37 -0.39 -8.16
N ASP A 857 1.62 -1.47 -8.35
CA ASP A 857 0.44 -1.50 -9.21
C ASP A 857 -0.72 -2.07 -8.41
N SER A 858 -1.91 -1.50 -8.58
CA SER A 858 -3.12 -1.98 -7.90
C SER A 858 -3.65 -3.32 -8.42
N GLY A 859 -3.02 -3.92 -9.43
CA GLY A 859 -3.38 -5.25 -9.88
C GLY A 859 -4.83 -5.29 -10.36
N SER A 860 -5.59 -6.27 -9.88
CA SER A 860 -7.01 -6.43 -10.12
C SER A 860 -7.89 -5.79 -9.04
N ASP A 861 -7.31 -5.04 -8.08
CA ASP A 861 -8.04 -4.45 -6.94
C ASP A 861 -9.25 -3.65 -7.40
N LEU A 862 -9.10 -2.74 -8.36
CA LEU A 862 -10.20 -1.90 -8.85
C LEU A 862 -11.35 -2.74 -9.44
N ALA A 863 -11.03 -3.82 -10.16
CA ALA A 863 -12.02 -4.72 -10.72
C ALA A 863 -12.75 -5.50 -9.61
N LYS A 864 -12.01 -6.15 -8.71
CA LYS A 864 -12.57 -6.97 -7.63
C LYS A 864 -13.36 -6.13 -6.61
N ILE A 865 -12.85 -4.96 -6.24
CA ILE A 865 -13.53 -4.04 -5.31
C ILE A 865 -14.82 -3.49 -5.92
N SER A 866 -14.76 -3.02 -7.18
CA SER A 866 -15.97 -2.49 -7.82
C SER A 866 -17.01 -3.59 -8.03
N GLN A 867 -16.61 -4.80 -8.44
CA GLN A 867 -17.50 -5.96 -8.53
C GLN A 867 -18.18 -6.26 -7.20
N ALA A 868 -17.43 -6.27 -6.09
CA ALA A 868 -17.97 -6.56 -4.78
C ALA A 868 -19.00 -5.50 -4.30
N VAL A 869 -18.79 -4.23 -4.68
CA VAL A 869 -19.65 -3.12 -4.24
C VAL A 869 -20.86 -2.91 -5.14
N VAL A 870 -20.69 -2.95 -6.47
CA VAL A 870 -21.79 -2.65 -7.43
C VAL A 870 -22.40 -3.90 -8.07
N GLY A 871 -21.87 -5.10 -7.80
CA GLY A 871 -22.39 -6.36 -8.29
C GLY A 871 -22.49 -6.39 -9.82
N ALA A 872 -23.70 -6.62 -10.35
CA ALA A 872 -23.96 -6.62 -11.79
C ALA A 872 -23.78 -5.25 -12.47
N GLY A 873 -23.50 -4.17 -11.72
CA GLY A 873 -23.06 -2.88 -12.27
C GLY A 873 -21.59 -2.83 -12.68
N PHE A 874 -20.80 -3.86 -12.34
CA PHE A 874 -19.40 -4.01 -12.72
C PHE A 874 -19.15 -3.71 -14.19
N ASN A 875 -18.06 -2.99 -14.51
CA ASN A 875 -17.66 -2.61 -15.87
C ASN A 875 -18.83 -2.10 -16.75
N ASP A 876 -19.67 -1.23 -16.17
CA ASP A 876 -20.91 -0.71 -16.77
C ASP A 876 -21.87 -1.81 -17.26
N ARG A 877 -22.25 -2.72 -16.35
CA ARG A 877 -23.07 -3.89 -16.66
C ARG A 877 -22.39 -4.82 -17.67
N ASP A 878 -21.11 -5.06 -17.40
CA ASP A 878 -20.21 -5.92 -18.15
C ASP A 878 -19.88 -5.43 -19.58
N GLN A 879 -20.46 -4.30 -20.03
CA GLN A 879 -20.29 -3.79 -21.40
C GLN A 879 -18.88 -3.25 -21.69
N ALA A 880 -18.03 -3.08 -20.68
CA ALA A 880 -16.65 -2.63 -20.83
C ALA A 880 -15.61 -3.72 -20.51
N SER A 881 -16.02 -4.94 -20.16
CA SER A 881 -15.08 -6.01 -19.78
C SER A 881 -14.16 -6.43 -20.93
N ASP A 882 -14.65 -6.42 -22.17
CA ASP A 882 -13.87 -6.68 -23.39
C ASP A 882 -13.05 -5.45 -23.88
N ASP A 883 -13.17 -4.30 -23.20
CA ASP A 883 -12.59 -2.99 -23.58
C ASP A 883 -11.68 -2.42 -22.46
N SER A 884 -12.10 -1.35 -21.77
CA SER A 884 -11.30 -0.65 -20.75
C SER A 884 -11.59 -1.06 -19.30
N GLY A 885 -12.49 -2.03 -19.10
CA GLY A 885 -12.91 -2.51 -17.78
C GLY A 885 -13.53 -1.41 -16.92
N ALA A 886 -12.95 -1.16 -15.76
CA ALA A 886 -13.40 -0.10 -14.86
C ALA A 886 -12.95 1.30 -15.32
N GLU A 887 -11.90 1.37 -16.15
CA GLU A 887 -11.33 2.60 -16.76
C GLU A 887 -10.90 3.66 -15.73
N PRO A 888 -9.83 3.42 -14.95
CA PRO A 888 -9.26 4.44 -14.08
C PRO A 888 -8.70 5.59 -14.90
N LYS A 889 -9.15 6.81 -14.62
CA LYS A 889 -8.87 7.99 -15.45
C LYS A 889 -8.27 9.16 -14.70
N GLY A 890 -8.96 9.60 -13.64
CA GLY A 890 -8.54 10.77 -12.85
C GLY A 890 -7.73 10.37 -11.62
N VAL A 891 -6.70 11.16 -11.30
CA VAL A 891 -5.94 11.06 -10.04
C VAL A 891 -5.91 12.42 -9.35
N ALA A 892 -6.41 12.48 -8.11
CA ALA A 892 -6.15 13.62 -7.21
C ALA A 892 -5.46 13.12 -5.95
N LEU A 893 -4.54 13.95 -5.41
CA LEU A 893 -3.86 13.67 -4.16
C LEU A 893 -4.31 14.64 -3.08
N LEU A 894 -4.54 14.14 -1.88
CA LEU A 894 -4.82 14.94 -0.69
C LEU A 894 -3.87 14.52 0.42
N SER A 895 -3.27 15.51 1.09
CA SER A 895 -2.55 15.24 2.34
C SER A 895 -3.45 15.51 3.54
N SER A 896 -3.44 14.59 4.50
CA SER A 896 -4.08 14.75 5.81
C SER A 896 -3.07 14.35 6.89
N GLY A 897 -2.59 15.32 7.68
CA GLY A 897 -1.48 15.12 8.60
C GLY A 897 -0.20 14.68 7.86
N ASN A 898 0.37 13.54 8.27
CA ASN A 898 1.53 12.94 7.60
C ASN A 898 1.15 11.88 6.56
N ARG A 899 -0.13 11.80 6.17
CA ARG A 899 -0.63 10.83 5.20
C ARG A 899 -0.90 11.49 3.86
N ILE A 900 -0.76 10.71 2.79
CA ILE A 900 -1.06 11.11 1.40
C ILE A 900 -2.04 10.09 0.85
N TYR A 901 -3.18 10.56 0.39
CA TYR A 901 -4.23 9.72 -0.19
C TYR A 901 -4.39 10.01 -1.67
N ALA A 902 -4.50 8.95 -2.47
CA ALA A 902 -4.87 9.02 -3.87
C ALA A 902 -6.36 8.75 -4.02
N PHE A 903 -7.02 9.61 -4.78
CA PHE A 903 -8.41 9.47 -5.22
C PHE A 903 -8.39 9.13 -6.71
N ILE A 904 -8.77 7.90 -7.03
CA ILE A 904 -8.80 7.36 -8.38
C ILE A 904 -10.24 7.34 -8.86
N SER A 905 -10.58 8.15 -9.87
CA SER A 905 -11.92 8.13 -10.46
C SER A 905 -12.00 7.14 -11.61
N LEU A 906 -13.14 6.45 -11.70
CA LEU A 906 -13.41 5.44 -12.73
C LEU A 906 -14.38 6.00 -13.76
N GLU A 907 -14.02 6.00 -15.05
CA GLU A 907 -14.86 6.58 -16.10
C GLU A 907 -16.05 5.66 -16.45
N ARG A 908 -15.79 4.38 -16.78
CA ARG A 908 -16.85 3.40 -17.13
C ARG A 908 -17.70 3.01 -15.95
N THR A 909 -17.10 2.41 -14.92
CA THR A 909 -17.87 1.90 -13.78
C THR A 909 -18.42 3.06 -12.94
N GLY A 910 -17.75 4.22 -12.95
CA GLY A 910 -18.09 5.34 -12.09
C GLY A 910 -17.55 5.16 -10.67
N GLY A 911 -17.69 6.21 -9.85
CA GLY A 911 -17.24 6.20 -8.48
C GLY A 911 -15.76 6.54 -8.30
N ILE A 912 -15.33 6.50 -7.04
CA ILE A 912 -14.03 7.00 -6.59
C ILE A 912 -13.45 5.96 -5.63
N ALA A 913 -12.27 5.43 -5.97
CA ALA A 913 -11.49 4.58 -5.09
C ALA A 913 -10.43 5.41 -4.36
N ILE A 914 -10.28 5.17 -3.06
CA ILE A 914 -9.35 5.89 -2.19
C ILE A 914 -8.27 4.92 -1.73
N TYR A 915 -7.02 5.32 -1.89
CA TYR A 915 -5.87 4.57 -1.41
C TYR A 915 -4.98 5.46 -0.54
N ASP A 916 -4.48 4.93 0.58
CA ASP A 916 -3.33 5.53 1.26
C ASP A 916 -2.07 5.18 0.48
N ILE A 917 -1.39 6.20 -0.04
CA ILE A 917 -0.15 6.09 -0.82
C ILE A 917 1.03 6.75 -0.11
N THR A 918 0.93 6.99 1.20
CA THR A 918 1.97 7.66 1.99
C THR A 918 3.35 7.04 1.77
N SER A 919 3.40 5.71 1.68
CA SER A 919 4.57 4.97 1.19
C SER A 919 4.26 4.34 -0.17
N PRO A 920 5.16 4.46 -1.16
CA PRO A 920 5.01 3.81 -2.46
C PRO A 920 5.00 2.28 -2.39
N LEU A 921 5.44 1.68 -1.27
CA LEU A 921 5.47 0.23 -1.04
C LEU A 921 4.49 -0.22 0.06
N GLY A 922 3.73 0.71 0.62
CA GLY A 922 2.79 0.43 1.71
C GLY A 922 1.37 0.77 1.33
N VAL A 923 1.04 0.73 0.02
CA VAL A 923 -0.23 1.22 -0.49
C VAL A 923 -1.39 0.39 0.05
N GLN A 924 -2.40 1.06 0.60
CA GLN A 924 -3.59 0.42 1.19
C GLN A 924 -4.85 0.96 0.56
N PHE A 925 -5.77 0.07 0.20
CA PHE A 925 -7.15 0.46 -0.09
C PHE A 925 -7.84 1.00 1.16
N VAL A 926 -8.56 2.10 1.03
CA VAL A 926 -9.32 2.75 2.12
C VAL A 926 -10.82 2.58 1.90
N GLN A 927 -11.33 3.01 0.75
CA GLN A 927 -12.77 3.02 0.47
C GLN A 927 -13.03 3.10 -1.05
N TYR A 928 -14.16 2.57 -1.49
CA TYR A 928 -14.71 2.84 -2.82
C TYR A 928 -16.15 3.32 -2.65
N VAL A 929 -16.48 4.45 -3.29
CA VAL A 929 -17.83 5.04 -3.25
C VAL A 929 -18.39 5.22 -4.65
N ASN A 930 -19.66 4.86 -4.84
CA ASN A 930 -20.36 4.99 -6.11
C ASN A 930 -21.83 5.41 -5.88
N ASN A 931 -22.33 6.38 -6.64
CA ASN A 931 -23.73 6.84 -6.57
C ASN A 931 -24.54 6.59 -7.85
N ARG A 932 -24.02 5.79 -8.79
CA ARG A 932 -24.71 5.47 -10.03
C ARG A 932 -25.94 4.62 -9.77
N ASP A 933 -26.99 4.94 -10.51
CA ASP A 933 -28.20 4.12 -10.56
C ASP A 933 -28.08 3.07 -11.67
N PHE A 934 -27.53 1.90 -11.31
CA PHE A 934 -27.39 0.79 -12.25
C PHE A 934 -28.73 0.14 -12.63
N ALA A 935 -29.83 0.39 -11.89
CA ALA A 935 -31.15 -0.13 -12.25
C ALA A 935 -31.76 0.63 -13.45
N ASN A 936 -31.31 1.85 -13.74
CA ASN A 936 -31.76 2.62 -14.89
C ASN A 936 -31.01 2.24 -16.18
N SER A 937 -31.58 1.34 -16.97
CA SER A 937 -30.99 0.84 -18.22
C SER A 937 -30.80 1.91 -19.31
N ASN A 938 -31.53 3.03 -19.25
CA ASN A 938 -31.54 4.07 -20.28
C ASN A 938 -30.59 5.23 -19.97
N GLN A 939 -29.49 4.98 -19.22
CA GLN A 939 -28.42 5.92 -18.83
C GLN A 939 -28.67 7.40 -19.22
N GLY A 940 -28.80 8.29 -18.24
CA GLY A 940 -29.04 9.71 -18.51
C GLY A 940 -28.61 10.62 -17.38
N LEU A 941 -28.99 11.90 -17.46
CA LEU A 941 -28.62 12.95 -16.50
C LEU A 941 -29.10 12.71 -15.04
N GLY A 942 -29.95 11.72 -14.82
CA GLY A 942 -30.46 11.30 -13.51
C GLY A 942 -29.86 9.98 -13.00
N SER A 943 -28.93 9.36 -13.74
CA SER A 943 -28.36 8.04 -13.44
C SER A 943 -27.18 8.09 -12.45
N GLY A 944 -27.05 9.15 -11.66
CA GLY A 944 -25.87 9.42 -10.82
C GLY A 944 -24.73 10.05 -11.62
N ASP A 945 -23.49 9.88 -11.13
CA ASP A 945 -22.29 10.46 -11.74
C ASP A 945 -21.68 9.47 -12.75
N ILE A 946 -21.57 9.88 -14.03
CA ILE A 946 -21.08 9.03 -15.13
C ILE A 946 -20.05 9.78 -15.96
N GLY A 947 -18.94 9.10 -16.28
CA GLY A 947 -17.87 9.62 -17.12
C GLY A 947 -16.93 10.54 -16.36
N ALA A 948 -16.42 10.09 -15.21
CA ALA A 948 -15.49 10.89 -14.44
C ALA A 948 -14.21 11.16 -15.27
N ASP A 949 -13.88 12.44 -15.43
CA ASP A 949 -12.80 12.93 -16.29
C ASP A 949 -11.81 13.74 -15.43
N GLY A 950 -12.02 15.04 -15.28
CA GLY A 950 -11.25 15.88 -14.37
C GLY A 950 -11.57 15.67 -12.89
N ILE A 951 -10.55 15.65 -12.05
CA ILE A 951 -10.67 15.54 -10.58
C ILE A 951 -9.71 16.52 -9.89
N THR A 952 -10.16 17.16 -8.80
CA THR A 952 -9.31 18.03 -7.98
C THR A 952 -9.75 18.01 -6.52
N ALA A 953 -8.80 18.17 -5.60
CA ALA A 953 -9.06 18.31 -4.18
C ALA A 953 -8.79 19.76 -3.72
N PHE A 954 -9.58 20.26 -2.78
CA PHE A 954 -9.46 21.63 -2.27
C PHE A 954 -9.88 21.75 -0.81
N PHE A 955 -9.53 22.87 -0.18
CA PHE A 955 -9.82 23.13 1.24
C PHE A 955 -10.59 24.42 1.40
N LEU A 956 -11.79 24.37 1.96
CA LEU A 956 -12.58 25.56 2.25
C LEU A 956 -13.07 25.50 3.70
N ASP A 957 -12.92 26.61 4.44
CA ASP A 957 -13.32 26.76 5.83
C ASP A 957 -12.85 25.62 6.75
N GLY A 958 -11.60 25.18 6.56
CA GLY A 958 -10.97 24.11 7.35
C GLY A 958 -11.50 22.70 7.06
N SER A 959 -12.30 22.52 5.99
CA SER A 959 -12.74 21.20 5.51
C SER A 959 -12.11 20.90 4.16
N ALA A 960 -11.73 19.64 3.95
CA ALA A 960 -11.29 19.14 2.65
C ALA A 960 -12.50 18.72 1.80
N TYR A 961 -12.40 18.93 0.49
CA TYR A 961 -13.40 18.57 -0.50
C TYR A 961 -12.74 17.99 -1.73
N LEU A 962 -13.50 17.14 -2.43
CA LEU A 962 -13.14 16.58 -3.73
C LEU A 962 -14.17 17.05 -4.76
N ALA A 963 -13.71 17.60 -5.89
CA ALA A 963 -14.53 17.95 -7.03
C ALA A 963 -14.22 17.02 -8.21
N VAL A 964 -15.22 16.33 -8.73
CA VAL A 964 -15.11 15.38 -9.85
C VAL A 964 -16.02 15.83 -10.98
N ALA A 965 -15.43 16.17 -12.12
CA ALA A 965 -16.14 16.50 -13.35
C ALA A 965 -16.57 15.22 -14.06
N ASN A 966 -17.86 15.11 -14.36
CA ASN A 966 -18.45 13.95 -15.00
C ASN A 966 -18.92 14.33 -16.41
N ALA A 967 -18.15 13.95 -17.42
CA ALA A 967 -18.32 14.40 -18.80
C ALA A 967 -19.63 13.93 -19.42
N GLN A 968 -20.04 12.68 -19.17
CA GLN A 968 -21.26 12.10 -19.75
C GLN A 968 -22.51 12.70 -19.11
N THR A 969 -22.50 12.95 -17.81
CA THR A 969 -23.66 13.49 -17.07
C THR A 969 -23.65 15.02 -16.95
N GLY A 970 -22.54 15.66 -17.32
CA GLY A 970 -22.41 17.10 -17.40
C GLY A 970 -22.42 17.83 -16.06
N ASN A 971 -22.11 17.13 -14.96
CA ASN A 971 -22.04 17.71 -13.62
C ASN A 971 -20.67 17.59 -12.98
N VAL A 972 -20.36 18.54 -12.09
CA VAL A 972 -19.28 18.39 -11.12
C VAL A 972 -19.88 17.95 -9.79
N ARG A 973 -19.45 16.78 -9.31
CA ARG A 973 -19.75 16.30 -7.97
C ARG A 973 -18.75 16.91 -7.00
N VAL A 974 -19.22 17.64 -6.00
CA VAL A 974 -18.42 18.11 -4.88
C VAL A 974 -18.76 17.27 -3.66
N ILE A 975 -17.79 16.59 -3.06
CA ILE A 975 -17.96 15.71 -1.89
C ILE A 975 -17.06 16.23 -0.77
N LYS A 976 -17.58 16.33 0.44
CA LYS A 976 -16.76 16.60 1.62
C LYS A 976 -15.90 15.37 1.93
N VAL A 977 -14.61 15.60 2.16
CA VAL A 977 -13.71 14.57 2.65
C VAL A 977 -13.67 14.67 4.17
N ASP A 978 -14.22 13.67 4.86
CA ASP A 978 -13.99 13.55 6.30
C ASP A 978 -12.57 13.04 6.49
N SER A 979 -11.64 13.94 6.79
CA SER A 979 -10.24 13.61 7.06
C SER A 979 -10.03 12.87 8.38
N GLY A 980 -11.09 12.72 9.20
CA GLY A 980 -11.12 12.12 10.53
C GLY A 980 -10.24 12.81 11.59
N VAL A 981 -9.59 13.92 11.21
CA VAL A 981 -8.83 14.82 12.08
C VAL A 981 -9.58 16.14 12.09
N SER A 982 -10.01 16.63 13.25
CA SER A 982 -10.38 18.05 13.39
C SER A 982 -9.10 18.87 13.24
N GLN A 983 -9.02 19.74 12.23
CA GLN A 983 -7.85 20.59 11.95
C GLN A 983 -7.33 21.35 13.17
#